data_AF-A0A8D2AUV8-F1
#
_entry.id   AF-A0A8D2AUV8-F1
#
_cell.length_a   1.000
_cell.length_b   1.000
_cell.length_c   1.000
_cell.angle_alpha   90.00
_cell.angle_beta   90.00
_cell.angle_gamma   90.00
#
_symmetry.space_group_name_H-M   'P 1'
#
loop_
_entity.id
_entity.type
_entity.pdbx_description
1 polymer ?
#
loop_
_entity_poly.entity_id
_entity_poly.type
_entity_poly.pdbx_seq_one_letter_code
_entity_poly.pdbx_strand_id
1 'polypeptide(L)'
;MKSDRTRKAGGGPKDFGTGLKYSSRQENMNGFEEGVEFLPVNNAKKVEKRGPRRWLLLVALLIGCLLLSLVVGLLVWHFQYRNVRVQKVFNGYLRITNENFVDAYENSNSTEFKNLAKKVKEALKLLYSEVPVLGPYHKKSVVTAFSEGSIIAYYWSEFSIPPYLEEEVECAMAKERVISLPPRARALQSFVLTSVVAFPTDPRTVQRPQDNKCSFALHARGKELTRFTTPGFPNSPYPARARCQWALRGDADSVLSLTFRSFDVAPCDGQGSDLVMVYDTLSPVEPHALARLCGTYPPSYNLTFLSSQNVLLVTLITSTERRHPGFEATFFQLPKMNSCGGSLREAQGTFSSPYYPGHYPPNIDCTWNIEVPQNKNVKVRFKIFYLVEPNMPLGTCPKDYVEINGEKYCGERPQFVVSSNSNKITVRFHSDQSYTDTGFLAEYLSYDSSDPCPGMFTCKTGRCIQRNLRCDGWADCTDYSDELYCACNATHQFKCKNNFCKPLFWVCDSVNDCGDNSDEQGCSCSAGTFKCANGKCLPQSQRCNGKDDCGDGSDEISCDSASVVACTEHTYRCHNGLCLSKGSPECDGKKDCSDGSDEEDCDCGLRSFTKQARVVGGTNADQGEWPWQVSLHSQGQGHVCGASLISPNWLVSAAHCFMDDRDFRYSDPTLWTAFLGLHDQSKRSDSGVQEHQLKRIITHPSFNDFTFDYDIALLELKKPAEYSSLVRPICLPDTSHVFPVGKAIWVTGWGHTQEGGSGALILQKGEIRIINQTTCEGLMPQQITPRMMCVGFLSGGVDACQGDSGGPLSSVEEDGRIFQAGVVSWGEGCAQRNKPGVYTRLPVFRDWIKEQTGV
;
A
#
# COMPACT_ATOMS: atom_id res chain seq x y z
N MET A 1 -6.83 -26.18 17.47
CA MET A 1 -8.22 -26.08 17.97
C MET A 1 -8.70 -24.66 17.77
N LYS A 2 -9.81 -24.54 17.04
CA LYS A 2 -10.41 -23.32 16.50
C LYS A 2 -10.85 -22.37 17.61
N SER A 3 -10.50 -21.09 17.39
CA SER A 3 -11.38 -19.92 17.40
C SER A 3 -12.51 -19.87 18.44
N ASP A 4 -12.30 -19.01 19.42
CA ASP A 4 -13.34 -18.10 19.91
C ASP A 4 -13.94 -17.30 18.73
N ARG A 5 -15.23 -16.97 18.79
CA ARG A 5 -15.80 -15.85 18.02
C ARG A 5 -16.58 -14.96 18.96
N THR A 6 -16.02 -13.78 19.18
CA THR A 6 -16.63 -12.62 19.84
C THR A 6 -17.89 -12.16 19.10
N ARG A 7 -18.84 -11.62 19.88
CA ARG A 7 -20.12 -11.07 19.40
C ARG A 7 -20.26 -9.63 19.90
N LYS A 8 -20.90 -8.81 19.04
CA LYS A 8 -21.60 -7.52 19.27
C LYS A 8 -20.71 -6.27 19.40
N ALA A 9 -21.08 -5.09 18.91
CA ALA A 9 -22.36 -4.38 18.73
C ALA A 9 -22.19 -3.37 17.56
N GLY A 10 -23.16 -2.68 16.96
CA GLY A 10 -24.57 -2.39 17.19
C GLY A 10 -24.92 -1.13 16.37
N GLY A 11 -26.19 -0.95 15.99
CA GLY A 11 -26.69 0.30 15.36
C GLY A 11 -27.94 0.10 14.49
N GLY A 12 -29.10 0.54 14.97
CA GLY A 12 -30.36 0.63 14.20
C GLY A 12 -30.35 1.78 13.17
N PRO A 13 -31.47 2.15 12.52
CA PRO A 13 -32.78 2.36 13.15
C PRO A 13 -34.01 1.85 12.37
N LYS A 14 -35.16 2.05 13.05
CA LYS A 14 -36.58 1.85 12.72
C LYS A 14 -36.99 2.32 11.32
N ASP A 15 -37.97 1.65 10.70
CA ASP A 15 -39.36 2.17 10.61
C ASP A 15 -40.37 1.23 9.92
N PHE A 16 -41.64 1.36 10.35
CA PHE A 16 -42.95 1.02 9.75
C PHE A 16 -43.08 -0.22 8.83
N GLY A 17 -44.05 -1.13 8.96
CA GLY A 17 -45.37 -1.08 9.59
C GLY A 17 -46.37 -1.82 8.67
N THR A 18 -47.17 -2.72 9.27
CA THR A 18 -48.47 -3.28 8.77
C THR A 18 -48.44 -4.13 7.49
N GLY A 19 -48.77 -5.43 7.48
CA GLY A 19 -50.07 -6.07 7.80
C GLY A 19 -50.59 -6.72 6.49
N LEU A 20 -51.24 -7.88 6.39
CA LEU A 20 -51.98 -8.77 7.30
C LEU A 20 -52.24 -10.12 6.57
N LYS A 21 -52.21 -11.22 7.37
CA LYS A 21 -53.18 -12.36 7.42
C LYS A 21 -53.31 -13.33 6.21
N TYR A 22 -53.57 -14.64 6.34
CA TYR A 22 -54.07 -15.49 7.45
C TYR A 22 -53.75 -16.99 7.18
N SER A 23 -53.84 -17.81 8.25
CA SER A 23 -54.20 -19.26 8.31
C SER A 23 -53.02 -20.23 8.57
N SER A 24 -53.00 -21.14 9.56
CA SER A 24 -54.06 -21.69 10.44
C SER A 24 -53.48 -22.32 11.73
N ARG A 25 -54.35 -22.44 12.74
CA ARG A 25 -54.40 -23.39 13.90
C ARG A 25 -53.41 -23.23 15.07
N GLN A 26 -53.80 -23.34 16.34
CA GLN A 26 -55.12 -23.39 17.00
C GLN A 26 -54.96 -23.11 18.51
N GLU A 27 -55.77 -22.14 18.98
CA GLU A 27 -56.45 -21.88 20.27
C GLU A 27 -55.84 -22.33 21.63
N ASN A 28 -55.52 -21.45 22.59
CA ASN A 28 -56.30 -20.52 23.44
C ASN A 28 -57.18 -21.17 24.53
N MET A 29 -56.89 -20.90 25.82
CA MET A 29 -57.60 -19.92 26.68
C MET A 29 -57.32 -20.20 28.17
N ASN A 30 -57.04 -19.15 28.93
CA ASN A 30 -57.23 -19.09 30.38
C ASN A 30 -58.40 -18.13 30.67
N GLY A 31 -59.30 -18.51 31.58
CA GLY A 31 -60.34 -17.64 32.11
C GLY A 31 -61.18 -18.29 33.23
N PHE A 32 -60.98 -17.77 34.45
CA PHE A 32 -61.94 -17.50 35.55
C PHE A 32 -62.90 -18.56 36.16
N GLU A 33 -62.85 -18.61 37.51
CA GLU A 33 -63.92 -18.87 38.54
C GLU A 33 -64.78 -20.16 38.40
N GLU A 34 -65.37 -20.84 39.40
CA GLU A 34 -65.91 -20.49 40.73
C GLU A 34 -66.35 -21.82 41.41
N GLY A 35 -66.38 -21.89 42.76
CA GLY A 35 -67.28 -22.72 43.60
C GLY A 35 -67.12 -24.27 43.61
N VAL A 36 -67.55 -25.06 44.60
CA VAL A 36 -68.26 -24.93 45.90
C VAL A 36 -67.98 -26.24 46.70
N GLU A 37 -68.16 -26.17 48.03
CA GLU A 37 -68.23 -27.19 49.11
C GLU A 37 -68.62 -28.65 48.73
N PHE A 38 -68.25 -29.71 49.47
CA PHE A 38 -68.79 -30.12 50.78
C PHE A 38 -67.88 -31.12 51.55
N LEU A 39 -67.87 -30.97 52.89
CA LEU A 39 -67.48 -31.91 53.96
C LEU A 39 -68.34 -33.22 53.94
N PRO A 40 -68.17 -34.28 54.78
CA PRO A 40 -67.37 -34.39 56.02
C PRO A 40 -66.63 -35.74 56.33
N VAL A 41 -65.69 -35.67 57.29
CA VAL A 41 -65.49 -36.54 58.49
C VAL A 41 -65.31 -38.06 58.31
N ASN A 42 -64.13 -38.61 58.65
CA ASN A 42 -63.88 -39.29 59.94
C ASN A 42 -62.45 -39.87 60.09
N ASN A 43 -61.81 -39.54 61.22
CA ASN A 43 -60.95 -40.36 62.09
C ASN A 43 -60.07 -41.48 61.48
N ALA A 44 -58.75 -41.38 61.68
CA ALA A 44 -58.06 -41.95 62.86
C ALA A 44 -56.54 -42.14 62.65
N LYS A 45 -55.80 -41.76 63.71
CA LYS A 45 -54.53 -42.32 64.21
C LYS A 45 -53.19 -41.97 63.50
N LYS A 46 -52.25 -41.60 64.40
CA LYS A 46 -50.78 -41.87 64.39
C LYS A 46 -49.99 -40.98 63.40
N VAL A 47 -48.89 -40.27 63.73
CA VAL A 47 -47.81 -40.40 64.73
C VAL A 47 -47.10 -39.03 64.88
N GLU A 48 -46.73 -38.70 66.12
CA GLU A 48 -45.62 -37.88 66.70
C GLU A 48 -45.04 -36.60 66.06
N LYS A 49 -44.60 -35.73 67.00
CA LYS A 49 -44.00 -34.39 66.87
C LYS A 49 -42.46 -34.41 66.73
N ARG A 50 -41.94 -33.25 66.26
CA ARG A 50 -40.57 -32.65 66.32
C ARG A 50 -39.70 -32.93 65.09
N GLY A 51 -39.02 -31.97 64.44
CA GLY A 51 -38.78 -30.54 64.62
C GLY A 51 -37.78 -30.05 63.53
N PRO A 52 -37.68 -28.74 63.22
CA PRO A 52 -36.99 -28.21 62.04
C PRO A 52 -35.59 -27.63 62.33
N ARG A 53 -34.87 -27.25 61.26
CA ARG A 53 -33.68 -26.33 61.18
C ARG A 53 -32.26 -26.94 61.20
N ARG A 54 -31.87 -27.60 60.11
CA ARG A 54 -30.45 -27.65 59.69
C ARG A 54 -30.18 -26.96 58.35
N TRP A 55 -31.18 -26.97 57.45
CA TRP A 55 -31.02 -26.44 56.09
C TRP A 55 -30.92 -24.90 56.02
N LEU A 56 -31.70 -24.16 56.82
CA LEU A 56 -31.63 -22.69 56.87
C LEU A 56 -30.28 -22.15 57.38
N LEU A 57 -29.62 -22.86 58.31
CA LEU A 57 -28.29 -22.49 58.79
C LEU A 57 -27.22 -22.71 57.70
N LEU A 58 -27.34 -23.79 56.93
CA LEU A 58 -26.42 -24.07 55.82
C LEU A 58 -26.55 -23.05 54.69
N VAL A 59 -27.78 -22.62 54.36
CA VAL A 59 -28.01 -21.60 53.33
C VAL A 59 -27.49 -20.22 53.77
N ALA A 60 -27.72 -19.83 55.03
CA ALA A 60 -27.20 -18.56 55.57
C ALA A 60 -25.66 -18.55 55.61
N LEU A 61 -25.03 -19.68 55.93
CA LEU A 61 -23.57 -19.81 55.97
C LEU A 61 -22.95 -19.76 54.56
N LEU A 62 -23.63 -20.35 53.56
CA LEU A 62 -23.25 -20.25 52.14
C LEU A 62 -23.34 -18.82 51.60
N ILE A 63 -24.41 -18.10 51.92
CA ILE A 63 -24.59 -16.69 51.53
C ILE A 63 -23.54 -15.81 52.23
N GLY A 64 -23.27 -16.05 53.51
CA GLY A 64 -22.22 -15.36 54.27
C GLY A 64 -20.83 -15.58 53.66
N CYS A 65 -20.48 -16.81 53.29
CA CYS A 65 -19.21 -17.11 52.61
C CYS A 65 -19.13 -16.48 51.21
N LEU A 66 -20.22 -16.44 50.45
CA LEU A 66 -20.26 -15.78 49.14
C LEU A 66 -20.06 -14.26 49.25
N LEU A 67 -20.73 -13.61 50.21
CA LEU A 67 -20.56 -12.18 50.47
C LEU A 67 -19.14 -11.86 50.98
N LEU A 68 -18.59 -12.69 51.86
CA LEU A 68 -17.21 -12.54 52.34
C LEU A 68 -16.21 -12.71 51.19
N SER A 69 -16.42 -13.70 50.31
CA SER A 69 -15.62 -13.91 49.10
C SER A 69 -15.72 -12.73 48.13
N LEU A 70 -16.90 -12.14 47.95
CA LEU A 70 -17.12 -10.99 47.10
C LEU A 70 -16.46 -9.72 47.68
N VAL A 71 -16.55 -9.50 48.99
CA VAL A 71 -15.87 -8.38 49.68
C VAL A 71 -14.35 -8.57 49.64
N VAL A 72 -13.85 -9.78 49.89
CA VAL A 72 -12.42 -10.09 49.75
C VAL A 72 -11.99 -9.91 48.30
N GLY A 73 -12.78 -10.34 47.32
CA GLY A 73 -12.52 -10.11 45.89
C GLY A 73 -12.49 -8.63 45.52
N LEU A 74 -13.42 -7.83 46.04
CA LEU A 74 -13.45 -6.37 45.85
C LEU A 74 -12.29 -5.66 46.56
N LEU A 75 -11.90 -6.11 47.76
CA LEU A 75 -10.75 -5.58 48.47
C LEU A 75 -9.44 -5.97 47.77
N VAL A 76 -9.32 -7.21 47.29
CA VAL A 76 -8.21 -7.67 46.46
C VAL A 76 -8.16 -6.87 45.16
N TRP A 77 -9.28 -6.65 44.48
CA TRP A 77 -9.34 -5.79 43.30
C TRP A 77 -8.96 -4.32 43.61
N HIS A 78 -9.48 -3.75 44.70
CA HIS A 78 -9.19 -2.38 45.14
C HIS A 78 -7.72 -2.19 45.57
N PHE A 79 -7.10 -3.17 46.24
CA PHE A 79 -5.70 -3.09 46.70
C PHE A 79 -4.69 -3.55 45.66
N GLN A 80 -5.04 -4.50 44.79
CA GLN A 80 -4.11 -5.13 43.84
C GLN A 80 -4.13 -4.43 42.46
N TYR A 81 -5.25 -3.84 42.02
CA TYR A 81 -5.31 -3.11 40.75
C TYR A 81 -4.99 -1.62 40.90
N ARG A 82 -5.29 -0.99 42.05
CA ARG A 82 -5.06 0.46 42.29
C ARG A 82 -3.61 0.80 42.65
N ASN A 83 -2.81 -0.18 43.07
CA ASN A 83 -1.39 -0.02 43.40
C ASN A 83 -0.42 -0.40 42.27
N VAL A 84 -0.92 -0.88 41.12
CA VAL A 84 -0.06 -1.11 39.96
C VAL A 84 0.40 0.24 39.44
N ARG A 85 1.71 0.48 39.47
CA ARG A 85 2.32 1.66 38.86
C ARG A 85 3.01 1.28 37.57
N VAL A 86 2.76 2.02 36.51
CA VAL A 86 3.46 1.88 35.23
C VAL A 86 4.73 2.71 35.29
N GLN A 87 5.84 2.14 34.85
CA GLN A 87 7.08 2.89 34.66
C GLN A 87 7.08 3.47 33.25
N LYS A 88 7.20 4.80 33.15
CA LYS A 88 7.31 5.52 31.87
C LYS A 88 8.60 6.31 31.85
N VAL A 89 9.26 6.30 30.69
CA VAL A 89 10.47 7.08 30.43
C VAL A 89 10.15 8.11 29.36
N PHE A 90 10.59 9.33 29.58
CA PHE A 90 10.44 10.44 28.66
C PHE A 90 11.81 10.95 28.26
N ASN A 91 12.08 11.04 26.95
CA ASN A 91 13.28 11.65 26.40
C ASN A 91 12.97 13.10 26.07
N GLY A 92 13.89 13.98 26.41
CA GLY A 92 13.71 15.40 26.17
C GLY A 92 15.02 16.13 25.97
N TYR A 93 14.86 17.40 25.64
CA TYR A 93 15.95 18.36 25.61
C TYR A 93 15.52 19.66 26.29
N LEU A 94 16.51 20.41 26.75
CA LEU A 94 16.31 21.74 27.28
C LEU A 94 17.40 22.69 26.84
N ARG A 95 17.07 23.97 26.71
CA ARG A 95 18.01 25.01 26.28
C ARG A 95 18.42 25.90 27.45
N ILE A 96 19.72 26.08 27.62
CA ILE A 96 20.36 26.93 28.62
C ILE A 96 21.01 28.11 27.88
N THR A 97 20.56 29.33 28.15
CA THR A 97 20.98 30.52 27.40
C THR A 97 22.04 31.36 28.10
N ASN A 98 22.25 31.16 29.39
CA ASN A 98 23.14 32.00 30.22
C ASN A 98 24.51 31.36 30.52
N GLU A 99 24.90 30.33 29.77
CA GLU A 99 26.15 29.58 29.92
C GLU A 99 26.72 29.30 28.52
N ASN A 100 28.05 29.34 28.36
CA ASN A 100 28.72 29.05 27.09
C ASN A 100 29.14 27.59 27.01
N PHE A 101 29.07 27.01 25.81
CA PHE A 101 29.52 25.65 25.58
C PHE A 101 31.06 25.57 25.71
N VAL A 102 31.55 24.49 26.32
CA VAL A 102 32.97 24.18 26.49
C VAL A 102 33.18 22.75 26.02
N ASP A 103 34.25 22.47 25.29
CA ASP A 103 34.58 21.15 24.73
C ASP A 103 34.56 20.01 25.77
N ALA A 104 34.85 20.33 27.04
CA ALA A 104 34.76 19.36 28.13
C ALA A 104 33.35 18.77 28.30
N TYR A 105 32.29 19.45 27.85
CA TYR A 105 30.90 18.97 27.87
C TYR A 105 30.61 17.87 26.83
N GLU A 106 31.50 17.62 25.88
CA GLU A 106 31.36 16.48 24.97
C GLU A 106 31.61 15.15 25.67
N ASN A 107 32.48 15.15 26.69
CA ASN A 107 32.87 13.97 27.42
C ASN A 107 32.04 13.84 28.70
N SER A 108 31.14 12.85 28.75
CA SER A 108 30.28 12.58 29.91
C SER A 108 31.04 12.25 31.21
N ASN A 109 32.32 11.87 31.10
CA ASN A 109 33.17 11.58 32.25
C ASN A 109 33.87 12.81 32.84
N SER A 110 33.88 13.95 32.14
CA SER A 110 34.53 15.18 32.59
C SER A 110 33.88 15.75 33.86
N THR A 111 34.63 16.57 34.58
CA THR A 111 34.13 17.19 35.82
C THR A 111 33.11 18.29 35.53
N GLU A 112 33.35 19.01 34.44
CA GLU A 112 32.56 20.10 33.88
C GLU A 112 31.19 19.56 33.47
N PHE A 113 31.15 18.46 32.72
CA PHE A 113 29.91 17.77 32.34
C PHE A 113 29.11 17.38 33.57
N LYS A 114 29.75 16.69 34.54
CA LYS A 114 29.07 16.20 35.75
C LYS A 114 28.50 17.35 36.58
N ASN A 115 29.21 18.46 36.69
CA ASN A 115 28.76 19.65 37.40
C ASN A 115 27.54 20.29 36.72
N LEU A 116 27.58 20.48 35.40
CA LEU A 116 26.45 21.05 34.66
C LEU A 116 25.24 20.11 34.67
N ALA A 117 25.46 18.81 34.46
CA ALA A 117 24.42 17.78 34.53
C ALA A 117 23.74 17.73 35.90
N LYS A 118 24.49 17.96 36.99
CA LYS A 118 23.92 18.06 38.34
C LYS A 118 22.99 19.27 38.46
N LYS A 119 23.40 20.45 37.98
CA LYS A 119 22.54 21.66 37.97
C LYS A 119 21.25 21.42 37.17
N VAL A 120 21.37 20.84 35.98
CA VAL A 120 20.22 20.50 35.12
C VAL A 120 19.27 19.51 35.79
N LYS A 121 19.81 18.48 36.45
CA LYS A 121 19.01 17.49 37.18
C LYS A 121 18.23 18.12 38.34
N GLU A 122 18.85 19.04 39.08
CA GLU A 122 18.19 19.78 40.16
C GLU A 122 17.10 20.71 39.60
N ALA A 123 17.36 21.39 38.49
CA ALA A 123 16.37 22.22 37.79
C ALA A 123 15.15 21.40 37.31
N LEU A 124 15.37 20.24 36.68
CA LEU A 124 14.30 19.34 36.24
C LEU A 124 13.45 18.84 37.42
N LYS A 125 14.08 18.49 38.54
CA LYS A 125 13.37 18.04 39.75
C LYS A 125 12.45 19.14 40.29
N LEU A 126 12.92 20.39 40.34
CA LEU A 126 12.13 21.53 40.75
C LEU A 126 10.96 21.77 39.78
N LEU A 127 11.25 21.77 38.49
CA LEU A 127 10.27 21.97 37.43
C LEU A 127 9.14 20.95 37.51
N TYR A 128 9.45 19.65 37.62
CA TYR A 128 8.42 18.64 37.75
C TYR A 128 7.63 18.76 39.06
N SER A 129 8.26 19.21 40.15
CA SER A 129 7.56 19.40 41.44
C SER A 129 6.50 20.50 41.41
N GLU A 130 6.61 21.48 40.52
CA GLU A 130 5.62 22.55 40.34
C GLU A 130 4.37 22.09 39.57
N VAL A 131 4.46 20.94 38.91
CA VAL A 131 3.36 20.39 38.11
C VAL A 131 2.67 19.30 38.93
N PRO A 132 1.43 19.50 39.40
CA PRO A 132 0.76 18.55 40.29
C PRO A 132 0.67 17.13 39.72
N VAL A 133 0.56 17.02 38.39
CA VAL A 133 0.44 15.76 37.65
C VAL A 133 1.79 15.06 37.45
N LEU A 134 2.94 15.74 37.58
CA LEU A 134 4.28 15.16 37.36
C LEU A 134 5.06 14.94 38.66
N GLY A 135 5.02 15.93 39.57
CA GLY A 135 5.87 15.98 40.76
C GLY A 135 5.81 14.74 41.66
N PRO A 136 4.62 14.24 42.04
CA PRO A 136 4.49 13.07 42.91
C PRO A 136 5.01 11.76 42.30
N TYR A 137 5.13 11.70 40.97
CA TYR A 137 5.44 10.48 40.23
C TYR A 137 6.86 10.46 39.64
N HIS A 138 7.58 11.59 39.67
CA HIS A 138 8.98 11.68 39.25
C HIS A 138 9.89 10.77 40.11
N LYS A 139 10.70 9.94 39.46
CA LYS A 139 11.68 9.06 40.13
C LYS A 139 13.09 9.63 40.01
N LYS A 140 13.55 9.86 38.79
CA LYS A 140 14.89 10.37 38.50
C LYS A 140 14.97 10.98 37.12
N SER A 141 15.96 11.84 36.94
CA SER A 141 16.38 12.37 35.64
C SER A 141 17.88 12.15 35.46
N VAL A 142 18.28 11.87 34.23
CA VAL A 142 19.67 11.65 33.82
C VAL A 142 19.93 12.44 32.55
N VAL A 143 20.99 13.24 32.57
CA VAL A 143 21.47 13.99 31.40
C VAL A 143 22.39 13.08 30.60
N THR A 144 22.14 12.96 29.29
CA THR A 144 22.88 12.08 28.39
C THR A 144 23.96 12.81 27.61
N ALA A 145 23.70 14.04 27.18
CA ALA A 145 24.63 14.82 26.35
C ALA A 145 24.35 16.33 26.44
N PHE A 146 25.33 17.13 26.04
CA PHE A 146 25.16 18.57 25.76
C PHE A 146 25.58 18.90 24.33
N SER A 147 24.93 19.85 23.66
CA SER A 147 25.36 20.41 22.37
C SER A 147 25.39 21.93 22.37
N GLU A 148 25.95 22.49 21.30
CA GLU A 148 26.18 23.92 21.08
C GLU A 148 24.91 24.66 20.59
N GLY A 149 24.98 25.99 20.43
CA GLY A 149 23.87 26.81 19.92
C GLY A 149 22.94 27.40 21.00
N SER A 150 23.51 27.98 22.08
CA SER A 150 22.96 27.97 23.46
C SER A 150 22.99 26.55 23.99
N ILE A 151 23.59 26.27 25.15
CA ILE A 151 23.82 24.89 25.59
C ILE A 151 22.49 24.11 25.61
N ILE A 152 22.37 23.10 24.76
CA ILE A 152 21.21 22.20 24.75
C ILE A 152 21.58 20.98 25.58
N ALA A 153 20.85 20.72 26.67
CA ALA A 153 21.01 19.50 27.46
C ALA A 153 19.98 18.45 27.05
N TYR A 154 20.45 17.28 26.65
CA TYR A 154 19.63 16.12 26.34
C TYR A 154 19.51 15.24 27.59
N TYR A 155 18.30 14.79 27.90
CA TYR A 155 18.06 14.01 29.10
C TYR A 155 16.92 13.01 28.92
N TRP A 156 16.85 12.06 29.85
CA TRP A 156 15.65 11.25 30.06
C TRP A 156 15.21 11.31 31.51
N SER A 157 13.90 11.21 31.71
CA SER A 157 13.26 11.26 33.02
C SER A 157 12.33 10.06 33.20
N GLU A 158 12.45 9.37 34.34
CA GLU A 158 11.63 8.21 34.69
C GLU A 158 10.53 8.61 35.68
N PHE A 159 9.32 8.16 35.39
CA PHE A 159 8.11 8.39 36.19
C PHE A 159 7.43 7.07 36.54
N SER A 160 6.88 7.01 37.74
CA SER A 160 6.13 5.87 38.26
C SER A 160 4.68 6.30 38.46
N ILE A 161 3.89 6.14 37.40
CA ILE A 161 2.59 6.77 37.21
C ILE A 161 1.48 5.72 37.41
N PRO A 162 0.37 6.07 38.07
CA PRO A 162 -0.83 5.24 38.07
C PRO A 162 -1.44 5.16 36.65
N PRO A 163 -1.91 3.98 36.18
CA PRO A 163 -2.42 3.80 34.81
C PRO A 163 -3.48 4.82 34.37
N TYR A 164 -4.31 5.32 35.28
CA TYR A 164 -5.38 6.28 34.97
C TYR A 164 -4.90 7.72 34.73
N LEU A 165 -3.64 8.06 35.04
CA LEU A 165 -3.05 9.39 34.81
C LEU A 165 -2.06 9.42 33.64
N GLU A 166 -1.92 8.30 32.92
CA GLU A 166 -0.92 8.15 31.86
C GLU A 166 -1.08 9.21 30.76
N GLU A 167 -2.29 9.37 30.23
CA GLU A 167 -2.60 10.33 29.16
C GLU A 167 -2.39 11.78 29.59
N GLU A 168 -2.79 12.14 30.81
CA GLU A 168 -2.59 13.49 31.36
C GLU A 168 -1.10 13.82 31.55
N VAL A 169 -0.29 12.85 31.99
CA VAL A 169 1.16 13.01 32.12
C VAL A 169 1.82 13.15 30.75
N GLU A 170 1.43 12.34 29.77
CA GLU A 170 1.97 12.43 28.40
C GLU A 170 1.66 13.80 27.76
N CYS A 171 0.43 14.27 27.87
CA CYS A 171 0.06 15.63 27.44
C CYS A 171 0.82 16.73 28.20
N ALA A 172 1.05 16.56 29.52
CA ALA A 172 1.77 17.54 30.32
C ALA A 172 3.27 17.62 29.96
N MET A 173 3.86 16.53 29.47
CA MET A 173 5.26 16.44 29.05
C MET A 173 5.49 16.92 27.61
N ALA A 174 4.52 16.72 26.72
CA ALA A 174 4.59 17.15 25.33
C ALA A 174 4.44 18.68 25.14
N LYS A 175 3.86 19.38 26.12
CA LYS A 175 3.72 20.85 26.08
C LYS A 175 5.07 21.53 26.35
N GLU A 176 5.52 22.34 25.40
CA GLU A 176 6.67 23.23 25.60
C GLU A 176 6.39 24.24 26.71
N ARG A 177 7.36 24.42 27.61
CA ARG A 177 7.26 25.38 28.73
C ARG A 177 8.46 26.30 28.75
N VAL A 178 8.19 27.59 28.70
CA VAL A 178 9.16 28.65 29.02
C VAL A 178 9.04 28.91 30.51
N ILE A 179 10.07 28.59 31.30
CA ILE A 179 9.98 28.67 32.77
C ILE A 179 11.12 29.51 33.34
N SER A 180 10.75 30.54 34.09
CA SER A 180 11.68 31.20 35.02
C SER A 180 11.67 30.43 36.34
N LEU A 181 12.84 29.94 36.76
CA LEU A 181 12.96 29.17 38.00
C LEU A 181 12.48 30.01 39.21
N PRO A 182 11.77 29.41 40.18
CA PRO A 182 11.22 30.13 41.33
C PRO A 182 12.33 30.76 42.19
N PRO A 183 12.07 31.93 42.84
CA PRO A 183 13.06 32.67 43.62
C PRO A 183 13.59 31.92 44.87
N ARG A 184 12.98 30.80 45.27
CA ARG A 184 13.48 29.93 46.35
C ARG A 184 14.71 29.10 45.96
N ALA A 185 15.04 29.02 44.67
CA ALA A 185 16.22 28.31 44.16
C ALA A 185 17.48 29.21 44.20
N ARG A 186 17.90 29.67 45.39
CA ARG A 186 19.10 30.55 45.54
C ARG A 186 20.38 29.95 44.92
N ALA A 187 20.49 28.62 44.83
CA ALA A 187 21.62 27.92 44.22
C ALA A 187 21.61 27.87 42.68
N LEU A 188 20.50 28.25 42.03
CA LEU A 188 20.30 28.21 40.57
C LEU A 188 20.08 29.61 39.97
N GLN A 189 20.45 30.68 40.69
CA GLN A 189 20.19 32.08 40.31
C GLN A 189 20.81 32.51 38.96
N SER A 190 21.74 31.74 38.38
CA SER A 190 22.33 32.01 37.06
C SER A 190 21.74 31.16 35.93
N PHE A 191 20.77 30.27 36.18
CA PHE A 191 20.26 29.30 35.22
C PHE A 191 18.95 29.78 34.58
N VAL A 192 18.99 30.13 33.28
CA VAL A 192 17.79 30.47 32.50
C VAL A 192 17.47 29.31 31.56
N LEU A 193 16.27 28.74 31.73
CA LEU A 193 15.78 27.60 30.97
C LEU A 193 14.67 28.06 30.03
N THR A 194 14.91 28.04 28.72
CA THR A 194 13.96 28.66 27.77
C THR A 194 12.99 27.68 27.14
N SER A 195 13.36 26.40 27.02
CA SER A 195 12.52 25.36 26.44
C SER A 195 12.79 24.05 27.16
N VAL A 196 11.73 23.34 27.53
CA VAL A 196 11.76 21.99 28.10
C VAL A 196 10.68 21.20 27.41
N VAL A 197 11.08 20.24 26.59
CA VAL A 197 10.16 19.40 25.83
C VAL A 197 10.53 17.94 26.06
N ALA A 198 9.55 17.11 26.37
CA ALA A 198 9.74 15.70 26.65
C ALA A 198 8.68 14.85 25.96
N PHE A 199 9.11 13.85 25.20
CA PHE A 199 8.23 12.96 24.45
C PHE A 199 8.22 11.56 25.08
N PRO A 200 7.07 10.86 25.02
CA PRO A 200 7.02 9.46 25.45
C PRO A 200 8.04 8.67 24.64
N THR A 201 8.82 7.85 25.32
CA THR A 201 9.86 7.03 24.68
C THR A 201 9.22 5.76 24.14
N ASP A 202 9.49 5.38 22.88
CA ASP A 202 9.07 4.07 22.33
C ASP A 202 9.56 2.96 23.30
N PRO A 203 8.70 2.07 23.82
CA PRO A 203 9.09 1.01 24.74
C PRO A 203 10.29 0.18 24.27
N ARG A 204 10.47 0.01 22.95
CA ARG A 204 11.62 -0.67 22.32
C ARG A 204 12.92 0.10 22.48
N THR A 205 12.86 1.43 22.55
CA THR A 205 14.01 2.29 22.87
C THR A 205 14.30 2.37 24.37
N VAL A 206 13.38 1.99 25.26
CA VAL A 206 13.55 2.04 26.73
C VAL A 206 14.37 0.87 27.29
N GLN A 207 14.68 -0.17 26.51
CA GLN A 207 15.45 -1.31 27.00
C GLN A 207 16.77 -0.85 27.64
N ARG A 208 17.00 -1.28 28.90
CA ARG A 208 18.24 -0.99 29.62
C ARG A 208 19.40 -1.53 28.79
N PRO A 209 20.48 -0.77 28.57
CA PRO A 209 21.66 -1.31 27.90
C PRO A 209 22.16 -2.51 28.70
N GLN A 210 21.86 -3.72 28.23
CA GLN A 210 22.47 -4.94 28.78
C GLN A 210 23.94 -5.01 28.36
N ASP A 211 24.29 -4.40 27.23
CA ASP A 211 25.65 -4.19 26.75
C ASP A 211 26.01 -2.70 26.71
N ASN A 212 26.69 -2.20 27.74
CA ASN A 212 27.39 -0.89 27.71
C ASN A 212 28.50 -0.81 26.64
N LYS A 213 28.66 -1.83 25.80
CA LYS A 213 29.72 -1.97 24.79
C LYS A 213 29.33 -1.41 23.41
N CYS A 214 28.09 -0.97 23.20
CA CYS A 214 27.60 -0.51 21.89
C CYS A 214 27.15 0.96 21.87
N SER A 215 27.84 1.85 22.57
CA SER A 215 27.60 3.29 22.52
C SER A 215 28.87 4.01 22.11
N PHE A 216 28.80 4.80 21.05
CA PHE A 216 29.95 5.46 20.42
C PHE A 216 29.68 6.96 20.33
N ALA A 217 30.68 7.76 20.72
CA ALA A 217 30.69 9.20 20.51
C ALA A 217 31.77 9.53 19.48
N LEU A 218 31.36 10.10 18.35
CA LEU A 218 32.22 10.39 17.20
C LEU A 218 32.14 11.88 16.86
N HIS A 219 33.27 12.50 16.59
CA HIS A 219 33.38 13.92 16.28
C HIS A 219 34.13 14.08 14.96
N ALA A 220 33.49 14.66 13.94
CA ALA A 220 34.12 15.01 12.67
C ALA A 220 34.73 16.42 12.76
N ARG A 221 36.03 16.57 12.49
CA ARG A 221 36.72 17.87 12.51
C ARG A 221 37.13 18.29 11.10
N GLY A 222 37.00 19.58 10.79
CA GLY A 222 37.43 20.12 9.50
C GLY A 222 36.64 19.59 8.30
N LYS A 223 37.30 18.97 7.31
CA LYS A 223 36.63 18.30 6.17
C LYS A 223 36.92 16.79 6.15
N GLU A 224 37.35 16.25 7.28
CA GLU A 224 37.79 14.86 7.37
C GLU A 224 36.58 13.92 7.36
N LEU A 225 36.62 12.93 6.48
CA LEU A 225 35.59 11.92 6.36
C LEU A 225 35.73 10.91 7.49
N THR A 226 34.77 10.88 8.42
CA THR A 226 34.76 9.91 9.51
C THR A 226 33.90 8.71 9.14
N ARG A 227 34.36 7.49 9.46
CA ARG A 227 33.69 6.24 9.10
C ARG A 227 33.41 5.40 10.32
N PHE A 228 32.23 4.80 10.38
CA PHE A 228 31.84 3.88 11.44
C PHE A 228 30.96 2.74 10.92
N THR A 229 30.97 1.64 11.65
CA THR A 229 30.25 0.42 11.28
C THR A 229 29.47 -0.13 12.48
N THR A 230 28.49 -0.98 12.19
CA THR A 230 27.89 -1.85 13.21
C THR A 230 28.91 -2.84 13.77
N PRO A 231 28.85 -3.20 15.07
CA PRO A 231 29.76 -4.19 15.62
C PRO A 231 29.65 -5.52 14.87
N GLY A 232 30.78 -6.03 14.41
CA GLY A 232 30.86 -7.28 13.65
C GLY A 232 30.91 -7.10 12.13
N PHE A 233 30.51 -5.95 11.59
CA PHE A 233 30.50 -5.72 10.14
C PHE A 233 31.92 -5.79 9.53
N PRO A 234 32.11 -6.39 8.34
CA PRO A 234 31.12 -7.12 7.54
C PRO A 234 31.05 -8.63 7.86
N ASN A 235 31.95 -9.12 8.71
CA ASN A 235 32.25 -10.54 8.83
C ASN A 235 31.37 -11.29 9.84
N SER A 236 30.66 -10.57 10.71
CA SER A 236 29.75 -11.15 11.68
C SER A 236 28.49 -10.29 11.85
N PRO A 237 27.35 -10.93 12.17
CA PRO A 237 26.09 -10.22 12.34
C PRO A 237 26.10 -9.29 13.56
N TYR A 238 25.31 -8.22 13.51
CA TYR A 238 25.17 -7.29 14.64
C TYR A 238 24.63 -7.97 15.91
N PRO A 239 24.83 -7.41 17.12
CA PRO A 239 24.36 -8.03 18.37
C PRO A 239 22.83 -8.17 18.41
N ALA A 240 22.31 -9.31 18.88
CA ALA A 240 20.87 -9.54 19.06
C ALA A 240 20.36 -8.89 20.36
N ARG A 241 19.10 -8.42 20.37
CA ARG A 241 18.46 -7.79 21.56
C ARG A 241 19.28 -6.65 22.16
N ALA A 242 20.03 -5.97 21.32
CA ALA A 242 20.90 -4.85 21.67
C ALA A 242 20.34 -3.54 21.14
N ARG A 243 20.71 -2.46 21.86
CA ARG A 243 20.51 -1.08 21.45
C ARG A 243 21.88 -0.46 21.23
N CYS A 244 22.21 -0.19 19.98
CA CYS A 244 23.47 0.44 19.60
C CYS A 244 23.24 1.90 19.24
N GLN A 245 24.11 2.80 19.71
CA GLN A 245 23.97 4.24 19.51
C GLN A 245 25.27 4.89 19.06
N TRP A 246 25.18 5.75 18.05
CA TRP A 246 26.28 6.59 17.59
C TRP A 246 25.86 8.05 17.70
N ALA A 247 26.44 8.75 18.66
CA ALA A 247 26.32 10.19 18.81
C ALA A 247 27.36 10.87 17.92
N LEU A 248 26.90 11.46 16.82
CA LEU A 248 27.73 12.13 15.83
C LEU A 248 27.74 13.63 16.12
N ARG A 249 28.92 14.24 16.10
CA ARG A 249 29.14 15.67 16.35
C ARG A 249 30.04 16.27 15.26
N GLY A 250 29.88 17.56 15.02
CA GLY A 250 30.80 18.39 14.25
C GLY A 250 31.10 19.70 14.97
N ASP A 251 32.01 20.49 14.40
CA ASP A 251 32.40 21.79 14.92
C ASP A 251 31.19 22.76 14.99
N ALA A 252 31.29 23.80 15.83
CA ALA A 252 30.27 24.83 15.92
C ALA A 252 29.97 25.50 14.56
N ASP A 253 28.71 25.89 14.35
CA ASP A 253 28.20 26.48 13.11
C ASP A 253 28.36 25.60 11.84
N SER A 254 28.59 24.30 12.03
CA SER A 254 28.55 23.30 10.96
C SER A 254 27.26 22.47 11.00
N VAL A 255 26.97 21.81 9.88
CA VAL A 255 25.94 20.77 9.77
C VAL A 255 26.61 19.45 9.38
N LEU A 256 26.03 18.33 9.75
CA LEU A 256 26.56 17.00 9.46
C LEU A 256 25.87 16.40 8.24
N SER A 257 26.67 15.81 7.36
CA SER A 257 26.20 14.93 6.30
C SER A 257 26.52 13.49 6.67
N LEU A 258 25.49 12.66 6.83
CA LEU A 258 25.58 11.24 7.12
C LEU A 258 25.16 10.44 5.90
N THR A 259 26.03 9.57 5.40
CA THR A 259 25.75 8.68 4.27
C THR A 259 25.95 7.22 4.67
N PHE A 260 24.95 6.37 4.47
CA PHE A 260 25.10 4.92 4.57
C PHE A 260 25.64 4.37 3.25
N ARG A 261 26.81 3.74 3.27
CA ARG A 261 27.46 3.15 2.08
C ARG A 261 26.99 1.72 1.80
N SER A 262 26.72 0.99 2.87
CA SER A 262 26.16 -0.36 2.86
C SER A 262 25.15 -0.44 3.99
N PHE A 263 23.97 -0.98 3.70
CA PHE A 263 22.90 -1.10 4.67
C PHE A 263 22.16 -2.42 4.48
N ASP A 264 22.33 -3.32 5.44
CA ASP A 264 21.74 -4.65 5.47
C ASP A 264 21.26 -4.96 6.90
N VAL A 265 20.01 -4.64 7.18
CA VAL A 265 19.33 -4.88 8.46
C VAL A 265 18.10 -5.76 8.20
N ALA A 266 17.65 -6.50 9.20
CA ALA A 266 16.48 -7.38 9.06
C ALA A 266 15.26 -6.64 8.45
N PRO A 267 14.44 -7.33 7.63
CA PRO A 267 13.32 -6.73 6.92
C PRO A 267 12.23 -6.18 7.86
N CYS A 268 11.52 -5.17 7.37
CA CYS A 268 10.44 -4.47 8.08
C CYS A 268 9.17 -5.33 8.21
N ASP A 269 9.20 -6.39 9.02
CA ASP A 269 8.01 -7.21 9.32
C ASP A 269 7.24 -6.71 10.56
N GLY A 270 5.96 -7.11 10.66
CA GLY A 270 5.09 -6.79 11.79
C GLY A 270 5.35 -7.63 13.05
N GLN A 271 6.36 -8.51 13.06
CA GLN A 271 6.67 -9.42 14.17
C GLN A 271 7.78 -8.91 15.10
N GLY A 272 8.35 -7.73 14.82
CA GLY A 272 9.36 -7.09 15.66
C GLY A 272 10.67 -6.87 14.91
N SER A 273 10.60 -6.07 13.85
CA SER A 273 11.72 -5.76 12.95
C SER A 273 12.85 -5.00 13.65
N ASP A 274 14.09 -5.43 13.36
CA ASP A 274 15.29 -4.66 13.69
C ASP A 274 15.27 -3.38 12.83
N LEU A 275 15.62 -2.24 13.42
CA LEU A 275 15.47 -0.95 12.76
C LEU A 275 16.59 0.01 13.13
N VAL A 276 16.90 0.90 12.19
CA VAL A 276 17.83 2.02 12.36
C VAL A 276 17.03 3.31 12.31
N MET A 277 17.14 4.10 13.36
CA MET A 277 16.58 5.45 13.43
C MET A 277 17.70 6.47 13.32
N VAL A 278 17.47 7.52 12.53
CA VAL A 278 18.35 8.69 12.45
C VAL A 278 17.60 9.87 13.06
N TYR A 279 18.18 10.52 14.06
CA TYR A 279 17.61 11.69 14.73
C TYR A 279 18.49 12.92 14.55
N ASP A 280 17.86 14.09 14.41
CA ASP A 280 18.51 15.41 14.34
C ASP A 280 18.83 15.99 15.73
N THR A 281 19.03 15.12 16.71
CA THR A 281 19.33 15.49 18.10
C THR A 281 20.16 14.39 18.75
N LEU A 282 20.82 14.66 19.88
CA LEU A 282 21.55 13.63 20.65
C LEU A 282 20.65 12.83 21.61
N SER A 283 19.33 12.92 21.45
CA SER A 283 18.33 12.16 22.23
C SER A 283 17.34 11.49 21.27
N PRO A 284 16.90 10.24 21.50
CA PRO A 284 15.93 9.61 20.61
C PRO A 284 14.53 10.17 20.89
N VAL A 285 14.22 11.30 20.26
CA VAL A 285 12.93 11.97 20.30
C VAL A 285 12.25 11.84 18.93
N GLU A 286 11.08 11.19 18.88
CA GLU A 286 10.38 10.92 17.62
C GLU A 286 10.10 12.16 16.76
N PRO A 287 9.75 13.34 17.32
CA PRO A 287 9.47 14.51 16.50
C PRO A 287 10.71 15.11 15.80
N HIS A 288 11.92 14.62 16.11
CA HIS A 288 13.15 15.01 15.40
C HIS A 288 13.78 13.79 14.71
N ALA A 289 12.98 12.77 14.39
CA ALA A 289 13.42 11.64 13.58
C ALA A 289 13.45 12.04 12.11
N LEU A 290 14.60 11.87 11.46
CA LEU A 290 14.80 12.15 10.03
C LEU A 290 14.41 10.96 9.16
N ALA A 291 14.68 9.74 9.65
CA ALA A 291 14.41 8.52 8.92
C ALA A 291 14.23 7.32 9.85
N ARG A 292 13.43 6.36 9.37
CA ARG A 292 13.27 5.02 9.92
C ARG A 292 13.62 4.01 8.84
N LEU A 293 14.71 3.28 9.03
CA LEU A 293 15.29 2.38 8.04
C LEU A 293 15.26 0.93 8.55
N CYS A 294 14.91 -0.01 7.67
CA CYS A 294 14.99 -1.45 7.88
C CYS A 294 15.05 -2.16 6.52
N GLY A 295 15.42 -3.44 6.49
CA GLY A 295 15.68 -4.17 5.24
C GLY A 295 17.05 -3.87 4.63
N THR A 296 17.18 -4.21 3.35
CA THR A 296 18.43 -4.11 2.60
C THR A 296 18.32 -3.04 1.52
N TYR A 297 19.30 -2.14 1.46
CA TYR A 297 19.37 -1.11 0.43
C TYR A 297 20.61 -1.34 -0.45
N PRO A 298 20.46 -1.30 -1.79
CA PRO A 298 21.60 -1.45 -2.68
C PRO A 298 22.52 -0.22 -2.56
N PRO A 299 23.85 -0.36 -2.78
CA PRO A 299 24.79 0.77 -2.72
C PRO A 299 24.50 1.90 -3.72
N SER A 300 23.69 1.64 -4.76
CA SER A 300 23.23 2.64 -5.73
C SER A 300 22.15 3.57 -5.17
N TYR A 301 21.49 3.22 -4.07
CA TYR A 301 20.47 4.04 -3.44
C TYR A 301 21.13 5.05 -2.48
N ASN A 302 20.87 6.34 -2.69
CA ASN A 302 21.55 7.41 -1.95
C ASN A 302 20.93 7.65 -0.57
N LEU A 303 21.36 6.88 0.44
CA LEU A 303 20.97 7.06 1.84
C LEU A 303 21.81 8.15 2.52
N THR A 304 21.60 9.40 2.12
CA THR A 304 22.29 10.56 2.70
C THR A 304 21.30 11.48 3.43
N PHE A 305 21.59 11.77 4.71
CA PHE A 305 20.79 12.60 5.60
C PHE A 305 21.63 13.79 6.10
N LEU A 306 21.01 14.98 6.14
CA LEU A 306 21.63 16.18 6.70
C LEU A 306 20.97 16.57 8.03
N SER A 307 21.76 17.09 8.96
CA SER A 307 21.25 17.69 10.21
C SER A 307 20.90 19.17 10.05
N SER A 308 20.02 19.69 10.91
CA SER A 308 19.77 21.14 11.05
C SER A 308 20.88 21.85 11.85
N GLN A 309 21.57 21.10 12.71
CA GLN A 309 22.60 21.56 13.63
C GLN A 309 23.87 20.71 13.49
N ASN A 310 24.83 20.83 14.41
CA ASN A 310 26.09 20.10 14.37
C ASN A 310 26.02 18.69 15.01
N VAL A 311 24.82 18.11 15.15
CA VAL A 311 24.64 16.83 15.85
C VAL A 311 23.66 15.90 15.12
N LEU A 312 23.95 14.60 15.18
CA LEU A 312 23.04 13.52 14.75
C LEU A 312 23.13 12.36 15.75
N LEU A 313 22.04 11.62 15.93
CA LEU A 313 22.03 10.36 16.66
C LEU A 313 21.53 9.24 15.75
N VAL A 314 22.38 8.25 15.51
CA VAL A 314 21.98 7.00 14.86
C VAL A 314 21.72 5.97 15.95
N THR A 315 20.55 5.34 15.95
CA THR A 315 20.18 4.28 16.90
C THR A 315 19.74 3.03 16.16
N LEU A 316 20.47 1.94 16.36
CA LEU A 316 20.07 0.60 15.92
C LEU A 316 19.37 -0.11 17.09
N ILE A 317 18.15 -0.57 16.85
CA ILE A 317 17.36 -1.37 17.79
C ILE A 317 17.21 -2.75 17.19
N THR A 318 17.58 -3.77 17.96
CA THR A 318 17.46 -5.16 17.53
C THR A 318 16.55 -5.90 18.52
N SER A 319 15.63 -6.70 18.00
CA SER A 319 14.64 -7.44 18.79
C SER A 319 14.67 -8.95 18.55
N THR A 320 15.23 -9.39 17.43
CA THR A 320 15.22 -10.81 17.03
C THR A 320 16.62 -11.44 16.99
N GLU A 321 16.67 -12.76 16.81
CA GLU A 321 17.92 -13.49 16.53
C GLU A 321 18.25 -13.58 15.03
N ARG A 322 17.31 -13.18 14.15
CA ARG A 322 17.53 -13.09 12.70
C ARG A 322 18.34 -11.83 12.43
N ARG A 323 19.64 -12.03 12.23
CA ARG A 323 20.59 -10.92 12.15
C ARG A 323 21.27 -10.90 10.80
N HIS A 324 21.46 -9.68 10.32
CA HIS A 324 22.16 -9.36 9.09
C HIS A 324 23.54 -8.75 9.40
N PRO A 325 24.43 -8.56 8.42
CA PRO A 325 25.74 -7.95 8.61
C PRO A 325 25.68 -6.55 9.25
N GLY A 326 24.60 -5.79 9.04
CA GLY A 326 24.40 -4.44 9.56
C GLY A 326 24.75 -3.38 8.53
N PHE A 327 25.43 -2.31 8.93
CA PHE A 327 25.70 -1.18 8.03
C PHE A 327 27.10 -0.58 8.22
N GLU A 328 27.59 0.05 7.16
CA GLU A 328 28.74 0.95 7.14
C GLU A 328 28.26 2.35 6.76
N ALA A 329 28.59 3.34 7.59
CA ALA A 329 28.24 4.73 7.37
C ALA A 329 29.47 5.63 7.44
N THR A 330 29.42 6.71 6.67
CA THR A 330 30.40 7.79 6.70
C THR A 330 29.71 9.10 6.96
N PHE A 331 30.33 9.95 7.77
CA PHE A 331 29.84 11.30 8.01
C PHE A 331 30.97 12.32 8.03
N PHE A 332 30.64 13.55 7.66
CA PHE A 332 31.55 14.69 7.66
C PHE A 332 30.76 15.98 7.88
N GLN A 333 31.46 17.05 8.25
CA GLN A 333 30.83 18.35 8.47
C GLN A 333 30.83 19.21 7.20
N LEU A 334 29.76 19.99 7.06
CA LEU A 334 29.49 20.95 6.01
C LEU A 334 29.26 22.33 6.64
N PRO A 335 29.59 23.42 5.95
CA PRO A 335 29.24 24.76 6.43
C PRO A 335 27.71 24.89 6.51
N LYS A 336 27.20 25.48 7.59
CA LYS A 336 25.77 25.74 7.75
C LYS A 336 25.27 26.68 6.66
N MET A 337 24.16 26.31 6.03
CA MET A 337 23.56 27.11 4.97
C MET A 337 22.71 28.23 5.58
N ASN A 338 23.12 29.49 5.38
CA ASN A 338 22.42 30.65 5.96
C ASN A 338 21.15 31.04 5.19
N SER A 339 21.07 30.67 3.91
CA SER A 339 19.92 30.98 3.06
C SER A 339 19.84 29.99 1.89
N CYS A 340 18.63 29.65 1.46
CA CYS A 340 18.38 28.85 0.27
C CYS A 340 17.33 29.51 -0.63
N GLY A 341 17.43 29.25 -1.93
CA GLY A 341 16.64 29.94 -2.93
C GLY A 341 17.34 31.18 -3.50
N GLY A 342 16.57 32.10 -4.08
CA GLY A 342 17.11 33.29 -4.76
C GLY A 342 16.16 33.87 -5.82
N SER A 343 16.64 34.88 -6.54
CA SER A 343 15.90 35.48 -7.67
C SER A 343 16.41 34.91 -8.99
N LEU A 344 15.51 34.33 -9.77
CA LEU A 344 15.79 33.72 -11.07
C LEU A 344 15.18 34.59 -12.17
N ARG A 345 16.01 35.15 -13.04
CA ARG A 345 15.60 36.15 -14.05
C ARG A 345 15.72 35.67 -15.51
N GLU A 346 16.18 34.44 -15.71
CA GLU A 346 16.42 33.92 -17.06
C GLU A 346 15.11 33.50 -17.74
N ALA A 347 15.13 33.30 -19.05
CA ALA A 347 13.95 32.84 -19.79
C ALA A 347 13.60 31.37 -19.50
N GLN A 348 14.56 30.60 -18.98
CA GLN A 348 14.42 29.22 -18.56
C GLN A 348 15.51 28.88 -17.55
N GLY A 349 15.31 27.86 -16.72
CA GLY A 349 16.36 27.35 -15.83
C GLY A 349 15.86 26.22 -14.94
N THR A 350 16.74 25.70 -14.09
CA THR A 350 16.44 24.61 -13.15
C THR A 350 16.73 25.01 -11.72
N PHE A 351 16.00 24.43 -10.78
CA PHE A 351 16.23 24.56 -9.34
C PHE A 351 15.73 23.29 -8.62
N SER A 352 16.28 23.02 -7.45
CA SER A 352 15.96 21.81 -6.68
C SER A 352 15.89 22.12 -5.19
N SER A 353 15.35 21.18 -4.42
CA SER A 353 15.56 21.18 -2.98
C SER A 353 17.07 21.18 -2.64
N PRO A 354 17.47 21.74 -1.49
CA PRO A 354 18.87 21.73 -1.06
C PRO A 354 19.44 20.31 -1.03
N TYR A 355 20.65 20.13 -1.55
CA TYR A 355 21.40 18.86 -1.53
C TYR A 355 20.77 17.68 -2.32
N TYR A 356 19.81 17.95 -3.20
CA TYR A 356 19.32 16.96 -4.16
C TYR A 356 20.48 16.33 -4.97
N PRO A 357 20.52 14.99 -5.17
CA PRO A 357 19.48 13.98 -4.92
C PRO A 357 19.55 13.30 -3.53
N GLY A 358 20.27 13.88 -2.56
CA GLY A 358 20.19 13.44 -1.16
C GLY A 358 18.92 13.93 -0.46
N HIS A 359 18.69 13.48 0.77
CA HIS A 359 17.55 13.99 1.55
C HIS A 359 17.75 15.47 1.90
N TYR A 360 16.69 16.27 1.78
CA TYR A 360 16.76 17.69 2.13
C TYR A 360 16.98 17.89 3.64
N PRO A 361 17.59 19.02 4.06
CA PRO A 361 17.75 19.33 5.48
C PRO A 361 16.39 19.56 6.17
N PRO A 362 16.24 19.13 7.44
CA PRO A 362 15.09 19.49 8.26
C PRO A 362 15.16 20.98 8.67
N ASN A 363 14.01 21.57 8.97
CA ASN A 363 13.83 22.95 9.46
C ASN A 363 14.45 23.99 8.52
N ILE A 364 14.15 23.89 7.22
CA ILE A 364 14.65 24.81 6.19
C ILE A 364 13.53 25.46 5.38
N ASP A 365 13.70 26.75 5.11
CA ASP A 365 12.78 27.55 4.30
C ASP A 365 13.51 28.13 3.09
N CYS A 366 13.14 27.67 1.90
CA CYS A 366 13.73 28.12 0.63
C CYS A 366 12.71 28.87 -0.20
N THR A 367 13.08 30.05 -0.71
CA THR A 367 12.20 30.84 -1.58
C THR A 367 12.87 31.17 -2.91
N TRP A 368 12.26 30.74 -4.02
CA TRP A 368 12.67 31.11 -5.37
C TRP A 368 11.68 32.13 -5.94
N ASN A 369 12.18 33.31 -6.27
CA ASN A 369 11.43 34.37 -6.94
C ASN A 369 11.80 34.36 -8.43
N ILE A 370 10.93 33.84 -9.28
CA ILE A 370 11.17 33.75 -10.72
C ILE A 370 10.47 34.94 -11.41
N GLU A 371 11.24 35.75 -12.14
CA GLU A 371 10.76 36.94 -12.86
C GLU A 371 11.25 36.91 -14.31
N VAL A 372 10.32 36.88 -15.26
CA VAL A 372 10.60 36.91 -16.72
C VAL A 372 10.17 38.25 -17.32
N PRO A 373 10.56 38.58 -18.57
CA PRO A 373 10.15 39.83 -19.22
C PRO A 373 8.63 40.03 -19.26
N GLN A 374 8.16 41.29 -19.19
CA GLN A 374 6.73 41.64 -19.01
C GLN A 374 5.76 41.07 -20.05
N ASN A 375 6.25 40.68 -21.23
CA ASN A 375 5.42 40.10 -22.30
C ASN A 375 5.33 38.56 -22.25
N LYS A 376 5.90 37.94 -21.22
CA LYS A 376 5.94 36.49 -21.05
C LYS A 376 5.39 36.07 -19.70
N ASN A 377 4.77 34.90 -19.66
CA ASN A 377 4.35 34.23 -18.44
C ASN A 377 5.36 33.14 -18.07
N VAL A 378 5.31 32.69 -16.82
CA VAL A 378 6.20 31.63 -16.31
C VAL A 378 5.41 30.35 -16.08
N LYS A 379 5.95 29.21 -16.53
CA LYS A 379 5.53 27.89 -16.09
C LYS A 379 6.67 27.18 -15.38
N VAL A 380 6.35 26.48 -14.29
CA VAL A 380 7.28 25.67 -13.50
C VAL A 380 6.84 24.22 -13.61
N ARG A 381 7.75 23.35 -14.04
CA ARG A 381 7.55 21.91 -14.19
C ARG A 381 8.41 21.19 -13.17
N PHE A 382 7.78 20.44 -12.28
CA PHE A 382 8.46 19.52 -11.38
C PHE A 382 8.65 18.20 -12.10
N LYS A 383 9.90 17.84 -12.38
CA LYS A 383 10.29 16.57 -13.02
C LYS A 383 10.27 15.41 -12.03
N ILE A 384 10.62 15.70 -10.78
CA ILE A 384 10.70 14.75 -9.67
C ILE A 384 10.19 15.47 -8.43
N PHE A 385 9.33 14.81 -7.65
CA PHE A 385 8.74 15.39 -6.44
C PHE A 385 8.44 14.30 -5.39
N TYR A 386 9.30 14.22 -4.38
CA TYR A 386 9.28 13.28 -3.27
C TYR A 386 9.34 14.04 -1.93
N LEU A 387 8.16 14.35 -1.40
CA LEU A 387 7.99 14.93 -0.06
C LEU A 387 7.04 14.01 0.72
N VAL A 388 7.40 12.74 0.87
CA VAL A 388 6.57 11.72 1.52
C VAL A 388 6.87 11.67 3.01
N GLU A 389 5.79 11.70 3.79
CA GLU A 389 5.86 11.52 5.23
C GLU A 389 4.95 10.38 5.73
N PRO A 390 5.39 9.60 6.74
CA PRO A 390 4.60 8.52 7.28
C PRO A 390 3.35 9.03 8.03
N ASN A 391 2.22 8.34 7.83
CA ASN A 391 0.95 8.57 8.53
C ASN A 391 0.22 9.90 8.23
N MET A 392 0.49 10.56 7.10
CA MET A 392 -0.17 11.82 6.72
C MET A 392 -1.44 11.60 5.85
N PRO A 393 -2.58 12.27 6.15
CA PRO A 393 -3.76 12.24 5.28
C PRO A 393 -3.55 13.05 3.99
N LEU A 394 -4.01 12.48 2.86
CA LEU A 394 -3.87 13.06 1.53
C LEU A 394 -4.48 14.48 1.46
N GLY A 395 -3.68 15.49 1.08
CA GLY A 395 -4.14 16.82 0.67
C GLY A 395 -4.01 17.97 1.67
N THR A 396 -3.60 17.73 2.92
CA THR A 396 -3.49 18.81 3.94
C THR A 396 -2.08 19.37 4.15
N CYS A 397 -1.04 18.68 3.68
CA CYS A 397 0.38 19.08 3.71
C CYS A 397 0.78 19.95 4.93
N PRO A 398 0.54 19.51 6.18
CA PRO A 398 0.73 20.34 7.37
C PRO A 398 2.20 20.52 7.79
N LYS A 399 3.10 19.70 7.26
CA LYS A 399 4.51 19.65 7.63
C LYS A 399 5.38 20.04 6.44
N ASP A 400 5.89 19.08 5.67
CA ASP A 400 6.77 19.37 4.54
C ASP A 400 5.96 19.67 3.29
N TYR A 401 6.21 20.83 2.67
CA TYR A 401 5.48 21.24 1.49
C TYR A 401 6.25 22.21 0.59
N VAL A 402 5.85 22.22 -0.68
CA VAL A 402 6.14 23.27 -1.63
C VAL A 402 4.88 24.11 -1.84
N GLU A 403 4.93 25.40 -1.53
CA GLU A 403 3.87 26.36 -1.75
C GLU A 403 4.13 27.15 -3.04
N ILE A 404 3.14 27.16 -3.93
CA ILE A 404 3.17 27.93 -5.19
C ILE A 404 1.84 28.65 -5.32
N ASN A 405 1.88 29.97 -5.43
CA ASN A 405 0.68 30.82 -5.56
C ASN A 405 -0.38 30.60 -4.46
N GLY A 406 0.03 30.20 -3.24
CA GLY A 406 -0.85 29.95 -2.10
C GLY A 406 -1.42 28.54 -2.01
N GLU A 407 -1.13 27.66 -2.99
CA GLU A 407 -1.44 26.23 -2.89
C GLU A 407 -0.24 25.43 -2.40
N LYS A 408 -0.46 24.48 -1.49
CA LYS A 408 0.56 23.60 -0.92
C LYS A 408 0.57 22.24 -1.61
N TYR A 409 1.75 21.78 -1.97
CA TYR A 409 2.01 20.49 -2.60
C TYR A 409 2.94 19.66 -1.70
N CYS A 410 2.62 18.39 -1.49
CA CYS A 410 3.40 17.41 -0.75
C CYS A 410 3.11 15.99 -1.29
N GLY A 411 3.80 14.97 -0.76
CA GLY A 411 3.70 13.57 -1.19
C GLY A 411 4.60 13.23 -2.37
N GLU A 412 4.30 12.11 -3.02
CA GLU A 412 4.96 11.65 -4.24
C GLU A 412 4.12 12.01 -5.46
N ARG A 413 4.73 12.69 -6.44
CA ARG A 413 4.07 13.02 -7.72
C ARG A 413 5.03 12.77 -8.87
N PRO A 414 4.64 11.98 -9.90
CA PRO A 414 5.54 11.61 -10.99
C PRO A 414 5.97 12.82 -11.83
N GLN A 415 5.05 13.74 -12.12
CA GLN A 415 5.35 15.03 -12.75
C GLN A 415 4.14 15.97 -12.64
N PHE A 416 4.35 17.26 -12.44
CA PHE A 416 3.28 18.27 -12.58
C PHE A 416 3.82 19.63 -13.02
N VAL A 417 2.94 20.46 -13.56
CA VAL A 417 3.26 21.78 -14.09
C VAL A 417 2.34 22.80 -13.45
N VAL A 418 2.91 23.90 -12.96
CA VAL A 418 2.18 25.06 -12.44
C VAL A 418 2.50 26.26 -13.33
N SER A 419 1.48 26.91 -13.87
CA SER A 419 1.62 28.10 -14.70
C SER A 419 1.18 29.35 -13.94
N SER A 420 1.85 30.47 -14.20
CA SER A 420 1.48 31.79 -13.69
C SER A 420 0.80 32.62 -14.77
N ASN A 421 -0.23 33.36 -14.39
CA ASN A 421 -0.89 34.33 -15.27
C ASN A 421 -0.12 35.66 -15.36
N SER A 422 1.03 35.75 -14.71
CA SER A 422 1.89 36.94 -14.72
C SER A 422 3.32 36.57 -15.10
N ASN A 423 4.14 37.60 -15.32
CA ASN A 423 5.57 37.46 -15.56
C ASN A 423 6.38 37.09 -14.29
N LYS A 424 5.71 36.80 -13.17
CA LYS A 424 6.32 36.42 -11.90
C LYS A 424 5.69 35.15 -11.33
N ILE A 425 6.49 34.29 -10.71
CA ILE A 425 6.02 33.17 -9.91
C ILE A 425 6.94 32.99 -8.70
N THR A 426 6.36 32.74 -7.53
CA THR A 426 7.11 32.50 -6.29
C THR A 426 6.91 31.06 -5.85
N VAL A 427 8.00 30.34 -5.64
CA VAL A 427 8.00 28.97 -5.14
C VAL A 427 8.64 28.98 -3.76
N ARG A 428 7.93 28.50 -2.74
CA ARG A 428 8.42 28.38 -1.36
C ARG A 428 8.47 26.92 -0.97
N PHE A 429 9.62 26.43 -0.52
CA PHE A 429 9.75 25.11 0.07
C PHE A 429 9.95 25.26 1.57
N HIS A 430 9.18 24.51 2.34
CA HIS A 430 9.25 24.44 3.79
C HIS A 430 9.46 22.97 4.20
N SER A 431 10.48 22.71 5.03
CA SER A 431 10.62 21.46 5.78
C SER A 431 10.50 21.70 7.27
N ASP A 432 9.84 20.78 7.95
CA ASP A 432 9.69 20.74 9.39
C ASP A 432 10.93 20.12 10.06
N GLN A 433 10.91 19.97 11.38
CA GLN A 433 12.02 19.42 12.16
C GLN A 433 12.12 17.87 12.10
N SER A 434 11.29 17.19 11.31
CA SER A 434 11.09 15.75 11.30
C SER A 434 11.34 15.12 9.92
N TYR A 435 10.71 13.98 9.62
CA TYR A 435 11.02 13.09 8.49
C TYR A 435 11.36 13.80 7.19
N THR A 436 12.52 13.49 6.62
CA THR A 436 12.99 14.08 5.36
C THR A 436 12.98 13.06 4.22
N ASP A 437 12.81 13.52 2.99
CA ASP A 437 12.79 12.70 1.77
C ASP A 437 13.78 13.27 0.72
N THR A 438 13.90 12.63 -0.44
CA THR A 438 14.82 13.01 -1.54
C THR A 438 14.52 14.38 -2.15
N GLY A 439 13.33 14.93 -1.93
CA GLY A 439 12.95 16.29 -2.31
C GLY A 439 12.50 16.40 -3.76
N PHE A 440 12.90 17.48 -4.45
CA PHE A 440 12.36 17.77 -5.77
C PHE A 440 13.39 18.37 -6.74
N LEU A 441 13.14 18.14 -8.02
CA LEU A 441 13.84 18.77 -9.14
C LEU A 441 12.82 19.46 -10.06
N ALA A 442 12.97 20.77 -10.22
CA ALA A 442 12.07 21.60 -11.00
C ALA A 442 12.81 22.37 -12.10
N GLU A 443 12.09 22.63 -13.19
CA GLU A 443 12.52 23.50 -14.28
C GLU A 443 11.47 24.58 -14.52
N TYR A 444 11.89 25.81 -14.80
CA TYR A 444 11.00 26.90 -15.16
C TYR A 444 11.27 27.35 -16.60
N LEU A 445 10.21 27.75 -17.29
CA LEU A 445 10.22 28.15 -18.70
C LEU A 445 9.31 29.36 -18.89
N SER A 446 9.76 30.36 -19.64
CA SER A 446 8.95 31.49 -20.07
C SER A 446 8.16 31.16 -21.35
N TYR A 447 6.91 31.61 -21.45
CA TYR A 447 6.06 31.45 -22.64
C TYR A 447 5.33 32.75 -22.96
N ASP A 448 4.93 32.95 -24.22
CA ASP A 448 4.21 34.16 -24.62
C ASP A 448 2.75 34.12 -24.13
N SER A 449 2.32 35.18 -23.47
CA SER A 449 0.93 35.33 -22.97
C SER A 449 -0.12 35.38 -24.10
N SER A 450 0.28 35.81 -25.30
CA SER A 450 -0.61 35.94 -26.47
C SER A 450 -0.76 34.66 -27.28
N ASP A 451 0.19 33.73 -27.13
CA ASP A 451 0.14 32.40 -27.74
C ASP A 451 0.70 31.35 -26.76
N PRO A 452 -0.08 30.96 -25.73
CA PRO A 452 0.39 30.01 -24.73
C PRO A 452 0.66 28.63 -25.33
N CYS A 453 -0.01 28.31 -26.45
CA CYS A 453 0.11 27.05 -27.18
C CYS A 453 -0.14 27.28 -28.70
N PRO A 454 0.93 27.50 -29.51
CA PRO A 454 0.80 27.73 -30.94
C PRO A 454 0.13 26.54 -31.63
N GLY A 455 -1.06 26.75 -32.20
CA GLY A 455 -1.81 25.72 -32.93
C GLY A 455 -2.51 24.66 -32.07
N MET A 456 -2.51 24.81 -30.75
CA MET A 456 -3.06 23.84 -29.78
C MET A 456 -4.13 24.51 -28.87
N PHE A 457 -4.94 23.73 -28.15
CA PHE A 457 -5.86 24.21 -27.13
C PHE A 457 -5.15 24.33 -25.78
N THR A 458 -5.41 25.42 -25.06
CA THR A 458 -4.83 25.73 -23.76
C THR A 458 -5.79 25.31 -22.65
N CYS A 459 -5.42 24.32 -21.86
CA CYS A 459 -6.11 24.03 -20.60
C CYS A 459 -6.03 25.23 -19.66
N LYS A 460 -7.01 25.41 -18.76
CA LYS A 460 -6.97 26.50 -17.76
C LYS A 460 -5.89 26.27 -16.69
N THR A 461 -5.34 25.06 -16.58
CA THR A 461 -4.08 24.72 -15.89
C THR A 461 -2.80 25.15 -16.62
N GLY A 462 -2.90 25.57 -17.89
CA GLY A 462 -1.77 25.99 -18.74
C GLY A 462 -1.09 24.86 -19.53
N ARG A 463 -1.67 23.64 -19.53
CA ARG A 463 -1.26 22.52 -20.38
C ARG A 463 -1.75 22.70 -21.82
N CYS A 464 -0.92 22.40 -22.80
CA CYS A 464 -1.30 22.40 -24.22
C CYS A 464 -1.79 21.01 -24.64
N ILE A 465 -2.95 20.93 -25.27
CA ILE A 465 -3.49 19.72 -25.90
C ILE A 465 -3.85 20.01 -27.36
N GLN A 466 -3.94 19.00 -28.22
CA GLN A 466 -4.32 19.22 -29.61
C GLN A 466 -5.77 19.72 -29.72
N ARG A 467 -6.11 20.52 -30.74
CA ARG A 467 -7.44 21.15 -30.86
C ARG A 467 -8.60 20.17 -31.07
N ASN A 468 -8.32 18.98 -31.57
CA ASN A 468 -9.28 17.87 -31.71
C ASN A 468 -9.66 17.23 -30.36
N LEU A 469 -8.89 17.48 -29.30
CA LEU A 469 -9.12 17.02 -27.93
C LEU A 469 -9.96 18.03 -27.12
N ARG A 470 -10.70 18.92 -27.78
CA ARG A 470 -11.62 19.85 -27.14
C ARG A 470 -13.04 19.45 -27.48
N CYS A 471 -13.89 19.29 -26.47
CA CYS A 471 -15.29 18.88 -26.64
C CYS A 471 -15.44 17.50 -27.28
N ASP A 472 -14.53 16.59 -26.96
CA ASP A 472 -14.55 15.23 -27.48
C ASP A 472 -15.19 14.23 -26.50
N GLY A 473 -15.60 14.73 -25.33
CA GLY A 473 -16.24 13.96 -24.26
C GLY A 473 -15.28 13.50 -23.16
N TRP A 474 -14.00 13.87 -23.21
CA TRP A 474 -12.94 13.38 -22.33
C TRP A 474 -12.12 14.51 -21.71
N ALA A 475 -11.74 14.32 -20.45
CA ALA A 475 -10.93 15.30 -19.72
C ALA A 475 -9.43 15.11 -20.02
N ASP A 476 -8.99 15.60 -21.17
CA ASP A 476 -7.58 15.70 -21.57
C ASP A 476 -6.85 16.82 -20.80
N CYS A 477 -7.59 17.82 -20.33
CA CYS A 477 -7.14 18.77 -19.32
C CYS A 477 -7.36 18.24 -17.91
N THR A 478 -6.35 18.36 -17.03
CA THR A 478 -6.45 17.96 -15.61
C THR A 478 -7.51 18.74 -14.83
N ASP A 479 -7.93 19.89 -15.35
CA ASP A 479 -8.98 20.76 -14.83
C ASP A 479 -10.28 20.73 -15.65
N TYR A 480 -10.44 19.73 -16.54
CA TYR A 480 -11.65 19.50 -17.35
C TYR A 480 -12.02 20.67 -18.29
N SER A 481 -11.10 21.62 -18.47
CA SER A 481 -11.38 22.89 -19.16
C SER A 481 -11.63 22.77 -20.67
N ASP A 482 -11.16 21.68 -21.25
CA ASP A 482 -11.40 21.22 -22.62
C ASP A 482 -12.84 20.77 -22.86
N GLU A 483 -13.52 20.30 -21.83
CA GLU A 483 -14.89 19.76 -21.89
C GLU A 483 -15.95 20.73 -21.38
N LEU A 484 -15.55 21.93 -20.96
CA LEU A 484 -16.47 22.97 -20.54
C LEU A 484 -17.01 23.74 -21.75
N TYR A 485 -18.33 23.99 -21.73
CA TYR A 485 -19.07 24.75 -22.74
C TYR A 485 -19.16 24.10 -24.14
N CYS A 486 -19.25 22.78 -24.18
CA CYS A 486 -19.40 21.99 -25.39
C CYS A 486 -20.88 21.79 -25.79
N ALA A 487 -21.16 21.78 -27.10
CA ALA A 487 -22.48 21.47 -27.63
C ALA A 487 -22.51 19.99 -28.05
N CYS A 488 -23.18 19.13 -27.28
CA CYS A 488 -23.24 17.68 -27.57
C CYS A 488 -24.03 17.41 -28.85
N ASN A 489 -23.51 16.53 -29.71
CA ASN A 489 -24.25 16.07 -30.88
C ASN A 489 -25.19 14.92 -30.51
N ALA A 490 -26.50 15.18 -30.51
CA ALA A 490 -27.53 14.26 -30.05
C ALA A 490 -27.64 12.93 -30.84
N THR A 491 -26.97 12.78 -31.99
CA THR A 491 -27.00 11.53 -32.77
C THR A 491 -26.02 10.47 -32.28
N HIS A 492 -24.92 10.85 -31.63
CA HIS A 492 -23.88 9.92 -31.15
C HIS A 492 -23.43 10.21 -29.72
N GLN A 493 -23.88 11.30 -29.10
CA GLN A 493 -23.49 11.72 -27.76
C GLN A 493 -24.73 11.98 -26.88
N PHE A 494 -24.71 11.41 -25.69
CA PHE A 494 -25.58 11.70 -24.56
C PHE A 494 -25.03 12.86 -23.74
N LYS A 495 -25.92 13.71 -23.23
CA LYS A 495 -25.56 14.85 -22.38
C LYS A 495 -25.84 14.51 -20.92
N CYS A 496 -24.77 14.34 -20.14
CA CYS A 496 -24.82 14.15 -18.70
C CYS A 496 -25.46 15.37 -17.98
N LYS A 497 -25.96 15.19 -16.76
CA LYS A 497 -26.62 16.25 -15.99
C LYS A 497 -25.66 17.37 -15.56
N ASN A 498 -24.39 17.04 -15.37
CA ASN A 498 -23.26 17.96 -15.20
C ASN A 498 -22.78 18.62 -16.50
N ASN A 499 -23.52 18.47 -17.62
CA ASN A 499 -23.26 19.03 -18.95
C ASN A 499 -22.07 18.44 -19.73
N PHE A 500 -21.45 17.35 -19.27
CA PHE A 500 -20.48 16.63 -20.09
C PHE A 500 -21.17 15.85 -21.22
N CYS A 501 -20.50 15.73 -22.36
CA CYS A 501 -20.98 14.94 -23.49
C CYS A 501 -20.30 13.57 -23.44
N LYS A 502 -21.06 12.48 -23.34
CA LYS A 502 -20.54 11.10 -23.40
C LYS A 502 -21.12 10.39 -24.61
N PRO A 503 -20.42 9.46 -25.27
CA PRO A 503 -21.01 8.72 -26.37
C PRO A 503 -22.28 7.95 -25.95
N LEU A 504 -23.25 7.79 -26.86
CA LEU A 504 -24.53 7.12 -26.57
C LEU A 504 -24.40 5.67 -26.10
N PHE A 505 -23.29 4.99 -26.42
CA PHE A 505 -23.04 3.61 -25.98
C PHE A 505 -22.59 3.49 -24.52
N TRP A 506 -22.29 4.62 -23.86
CA TRP A 506 -21.95 4.72 -22.43
C TRP A 506 -23.20 4.95 -21.56
N VAL A 507 -24.39 4.85 -22.15
CA VAL A 507 -25.65 4.99 -21.43
C VAL A 507 -26.14 3.60 -21.05
N CYS A 508 -26.37 3.35 -19.76
CA CYS A 508 -26.85 2.08 -19.21
C CYS A 508 -25.89 0.89 -19.34
N ASP A 509 -24.58 1.12 -19.30
CA ASP A 509 -23.55 0.08 -19.32
C ASP A 509 -23.12 -0.38 -17.91
N SER A 510 -23.79 0.12 -16.86
CA SER A 510 -23.54 -0.15 -15.45
C SER A 510 -22.26 0.52 -14.91
N VAL A 511 -21.68 1.46 -15.66
CA VAL A 511 -20.52 2.25 -15.26
C VAL A 511 -20.93 3.71 -15.13
N ASN A 512 -20.55 4.35 -14.03
CA ASN A 512 -20.78 5.78 -13.84
C ASN A 512 -19.67 6.56 -14.56
N ASP A 513 -19.86 6.77 -15.85
CA ASP A 513 -18.90 7.46 -16.70
C ASP A 513 -19.13 8.97 -16.77
N CYS A 514 -20.36 9.41 -16.55
CA CYS A 514 -20.69 10.83 -16.36
C CYS A 514 -20.11 11.37 -15.05
N GLY A 515 -19.69 10.52 -14.10
CA GLY A 515 -19.22 10.88 -12.76
C GLY A 515 -20.34 11.32 -11.80
N ASP A 516 -21.48 11.78 -12.34
CA ASP A 516 -22.70 12.17 -11.60
C ASP A 516 -23.84 11.13 -11.73
N ASN A 517 -23.55 9.96 -12.30
CA ASN A 517 -24.43 8.80 -12.48
C ASN A 517 -25.65 9.10 -13.35
N SER A 518 -25.58 10.07 -14.25
CA SER A 518 -26.70 10.49 -15.11
C SER A 518 -26.92 9.59 -16.33
N ASP A 519 -25.84 9.02 -16.83
CA ASP A 519 -25.79 7.92 -17.81
C ASP A 519 -26.46 6.64 -17.32
N GLU A 520 -26.43 6.41 -16.01
CA GLU A 520 -27.03 5.23 -15.37
C GLU A 520 -28.43 5.50 -14.75
N GLN A 521 -28.93 6.73 -14.86
CA GLN A 521 -30.24 7.13 -14.37
C GLN A 521 -31.33 6.89 -15.43
N GLY A 522 -32.29 6.02 -15.12
CA GLY A 522 -33.41 5.68 -16.02
C GLY A 522 -33.27 4.32 -16.72
N CYS A 523 -32.20 3.59 -16.42
CA CYS A 523 -31.95 2.22 -16.89
C CYS A 523 -32.79 1.21 -16.08
N SER A 524 -34.12 1.20 -16.28
CA SER A 524 -35.00 0.20 -15.67
C SER A 524 -35.72 -0.59 -16.76
N CYS A 525 -35.44 -1.90 -16.84
CA CYS A 525 -36.32 -2.81 -17.59
C CYS A 525 -37.72 -2.77 -16.93
N SER A 526 -38.79 -2.78 -17.72
CA SER A 526 -40.17 -2.74 -17.22
C SER A 526 -40.44 -3.82 -16.16
N ALA A 527 -41.22 -3.46 -15.12
CA ALA A 527 -41.55 -4.38 -14.03
C ALA A 527 -42.10 -5.72 -14.55
N GLY A 528 -41.38 -6.81 -14.28
CA GLY A 528 -41.69 -8.17 -14.75
C GLY A 528 -40.67 -8.79 -15.72
N THR A 529 -39.53 -8.14 -15.96
CA THR A 529 -38.47 -8.61 -16.88
C THR A 529 -37.11 -8.79 -16.18
N PHE A 530 -36.37 -9.83 -16.58
CA PHE A 530 -35.01 -10.17 -16.19
C PHE A 530 -34.00 -9.54 -17.17
N LYS A 531 -32.89 -8.99 -16.65
CA LYS A 531 -31.82 -8.38 -17.46
C LYS A 531 -30.70 -9.40 -17.68
N CYS A 532 -30.41 -9.73 -18.94
CA CYS A 532 -29.29 -10.55 -19.38
C CYS A 532 -27.95 -9.82 -19.16
N ALA A 533 -26.81 -10.54 -19.13
CA ALA A 533 -25.49 -9.94 -18.94
C ALA A 533 -25.06 -9.07 -20.15
N ASN A 534 -25.54 -9.38 -21.36
CA ASN A 534 -25.42 -8.53 -22.55
C ASN A 534 -26.35 -7.29 -22.54
N GLY A 535 -27.11 -7.07 -21.47
CA GLY A 535 -27.99 -5.90 -21.31
C GLY A 535 -29.39 -6.03 -21.92
N LYS A 536 -29.74 -7.17 -22.52
CA LYS A 536 -31.07 -7.46 -23.07
C LYS A 536 -32.09 -7.71 -21.95
N CYS A 537 -33.32 -7.19 -22.06
CA CYS A 537 -34.40 -7.45 -21.09
C CYS A 537 -35.34 -8.54 -21.62
N LEU A 538 -35.53 -9.63 -20.87
CA LEU A 538 -36.42 -10.76 -21.18
C LEU A 538 -37.51 -10.93 -20.10
N PRO A 539 -38.68 -11.54 -20.38
CA PRO A 539 -39.66 -11.87 -19.35
C PRO A 539 -39.08 -12.80 -18.27
N GLN A 540 -39.51 -12.66 -17.00
CA GLN A 540 -39.01 -13.51 -15.90
C GLN A 540 -39.27 -15.01 -16.10
N SER A 541 -40.23 -15.38 -16.94
CA SER A 541 -40.52 -16.77 -17.32
C SER A 541 -39.45 -17.41 -18.22
N GLN A 542 -38.52 -16.62 -18.73
CA GLN A 542 -37.41 -17.08 -19.58
C GLN A 542 -36.12 -17.31 -18.80
N ARG A 543 -36.10 -17.02 -17.49
CA ARG A 543 -34.95 -17.32 -16.63
C ARG A 543 -35.02 -18.79 -16.18
N CYS A 544 -33.91 -19.52 -16.29
CA CYS A 544 -33.77 -20.93 -15.89
C CYS A 544 -34.80 -21.85 -16.56
N ASN A 545 -35.12 -21.62 -17.83
CA ASN A 545 -36.09 -22.39 -18.61
C ASN A 545 -35.44 -23.47 -19.51
N GLY A 546 -34.11 -23.58 -19.49
CA GLY A 546 -33.32 -24.54 -20.25
C GLY A 546 -33.10 -24.16 -21.72
N LYS A 547 -33.32 -22.90 -22.09
CA LYS A 547 -33.05 -22.36 -23.43
C LYS A 547 -32.30 -21.04 -23.30
N ASP A 548 -31.30 -20.84 -24.16
CA ASP A 548 -30.59 -19.57 -24.26
C ASP A 548 -31.45 -18.54 -25.01
N ASP A 549 -32.37 -17.89 -24.30
CA ASP A 549 -33.21 -16.81 -24.83
C ASP A 549 -32.44 -15.47 -24.84
N CYS A 550 -31.39 -15.34 -23.99
CA CYS A 550 -30.51 -14.19 -23.96
C CYS A 550 -29.55 -14.12 -25.16
N GLY A 551 -29.20 -15.26 -25.76
CA GLY A 551 -28.19 -15.42 -26.82
C GLY A 551 -26.74 -15.37 -26.29
N ASP A 552 -26.58 -15.19 -24.99
CA ASP A 552 -25.30 -15.17 -24.26
C ASP A 552 -25.33 -16.12 -23.03
N GLY A 553 -26.38 -16.92 -22.88
CA GLY A 553 -26.60 -17.89 -21.81
C GLY A 553 -26.94 -17.30 -20.43
N SER A 554 -27.02 -15.97 -20.29
CA SER A 554 -27.14 -15.30 -18.98
C SER A 554 -28.39 -15.66 -18.18
N ASP A 555 -29.45 -16.03 -18.88
CA ASP A 555 -30.72 -16.48 -18.32
C ASP A 555 -30.66 -17.84 -17.65
N GLU A 556 -29.65 -18.66 -17.97
CA GLU A 556 -29.51 -20.04 -17.48
C GLU A 556 -28.36 -20.22 -16.46
N ILE A 557 -27.53 -19.19 -16.25
CA ILE A 557 -26.29 -19.30 -15.44
C ILE A 557 -26.52 -19.07 -13.94
N SER A 558 -27.53 -18.27 -13.55
CA SER A 558 -27.78 -17.91 -12.14
C SER A 558 -29.01 -18.63 -11.58
N CYS A 559 -28.90 -19.95 -11.41
CA CYS A 559 -29.94 -20.80 -10.83
C CYS A 559 -29.37 -21.52 -9.58
N ASP A 560 -30.02 -21.38 -8.42
CA ASP A 560 -29.53 -21.82 -7.09
C ASP A 560 -29.41 -23.35 -6.89
N SER A 561 -29.54 -24.15 -7.93
CA SER A 561 -29.43 -25.61 -7.86
C SER A 561 -28.73 -26.13 -9.12
N ALA A 562 -27.53 -26.68 -8.94
CA ALA A 562 -26.83 -27.46 -9.96
C ALA A 562 -27.73 -28.64 -10.38
N SER A 563 -28.49 -28.47 -11.46
CA SER A 563 -29.29 -29.53 -12.02
C SER A 563 -28.36 -30.43 -12.83
N VAL A 564 -28.52 -31.74 -12.69
CA VAL A 564 -27.87 -32.71 -13.58
C VAL A 564 -28.54 -32.56 -14.95
N VAL A 565 -27.80 -32.05 -15.94
CA VAL A 565 -28.29 -31.80 -17.30
C VAL A 565 -27.61 -32.76 -18.28
N ALA A 566 -28.20 -32.96 -19.46
CA ALA A 566 -27.52 -33.66 -20.55
C ALA A 566 -26.22 -32.94 -20.92
N CYS A 567 -25.16 -33.71 -21.19
CA CYS A 567 -23.86 -33.16 -21.55
C CYS A 567 -23.92 -32.42 -22.89
N THR A 568 -23.54 -31.15 -22.89
CA THR A 568 -23.42 -30.26 -24.06
C THR A 568 -22.05 -29.58 -24.00
N GLU A 569 -21.64 -28.86 -25.06
CA GLU A 569 -20.36 -28.14 -25.08
C GLU A 569 -20.24 -27.05 -24.00
N HIS A 570 -21.35 -26.67 -23.36
CA HIS A 570 -21.39 -25.60 -22.35
C HIS A 570 -21.63 -26.13 -20.92
N THR A 571 -21.63 -27.44 -20.71
CA THR A 571 -21.83 -28.04 -19.38
C THR A 571 -20.59 -28.78 -18.89
N TYR A 572 -20.25 -28.62 -17.61
CA TYR A 572 -19.08 -29.27 -17.01
C TYR A 572 -19.34 -30.75 -16.75
N ARG A 573 -18.42 -31.62 -17.18
CA ARG A 573 -18.56 -33.08 -17.04
C ARG A 573 -17.72 -33.62 -15.87
N CYS A 574 -18.38 -34.08 -14.82
CA CYS A 574 -17.75 -34.76 -13.68
C CYS A 574 -17.11 -36.10 -14.11
N HIS A 575 -16.18 -36.61 -13.30
CA HIS A 575 -15.46 -37.86 -13.60
C HIS A 575 -16.40 -39.08 -13.68
N ASN A 576 -17.47 -39.09 -12.89
CA ASN A 576 -18.54 -40.09 -12.94
C ASN A 576 -19.46 -40.01 -14.18
N GLY A 577 -19.23 -39.05 -15.09
CA GLY A 577 -19.96 -38.88 -16.34
C GLY A 577 -21.25 -38.06 -16.25
N LEU A 578 -21.58 -37.48 -15.09
CA LEU A 578 -22.69 -36.54 -14.92
C LEU A 578 -22.27 -35.14 -15.35
N CYS A 579 -23.18 -34.37 -15.96
CA CYS A 579 -22.90 -33.00 -16.39
C CYS A 579 -23.69 -31.96 -15.58
N LEU A 580 -23.00 -30.88 -15.22
CA LEU A 580 -23.52 -29.77 -14.42
C LEU A 580 -23.73 -28.54 -15.32
N SER A 581 -24.85 -27.84 -15.13
CA SER A 581 -25.14 -26.57 -15.83
C SER A 581 -24.51 -25.34 -15.17
N LYS A 582 -23.77 -25.51 -14.07
CA LYS A 582 -23.08 -24.43 -13.37
C LYS A 582 -21.83 -24.03 -14.17
N GLY A 583 -21.62 -22.72 -14.33
CA GLY A 583 -20.39 -22.19 -14.92
C GLY A 583 -19.21 -22.36 -13.96
N SER A 584 -18.16 -23.04 -14.43
CA SER A 584 -16.87 -23.23 -13.74
C SER A 584 -16.95 -23.81 -12.32
N PRO A 585 -17.48 -25.04 -12.17
CA PRO A 585 -17.45 -25.76 -10.89
C PRO A 585 -16.05 -26.31 -10.56
N GLU A 586 -15.12 -26.34 -11.51
CA GLU A 586 -13.75 -26.82 -11.27
C GLU A 586 -12.99 -25.84 -10.40
N CYS A 587 -12.53 -26.33 -9.24
CA CYS A 587 -11.72 -25.56 -8.32
C CYS A 587 -12.41 -24.21 -8.01
N ASP A 588 -13.62 -24.24 -7.45
CA ASP A 588 -14.37 -23.08 -6.94
C ASP A 588 -14.55 -23.11 -5.40
N GLY A 589 -14.07 -24.16 -4.75
CA GLY A 589 -14.12 -24.39 -3.31
C GLY A 589 -15.42 -25.05 -2.82
N LYS A 590 -16.34 -25.42 -3.72
CA LYS A 590 -17.58 -26.13 -3.43
C LYS A 590 -17.60 -27.46 -4.17
N LYS A 591 -17.94 -28.53 -3.45
CA LYS A 591 -18.14 -29.84 -4.05
C LYS A 591 -19.50 -29.89 -4.76
N ASP A 592 -19.54 -29.54 -6.03
CA ASP A 592 -20.70 -29.62 -6.91
C ASP A 592 -20.83 -31.00 -7.57
N CYS A 593 -19.72 -31.65 -7.91
CA CYS A 593 -19.77 -33.04 -8.39
C CYS A 593 -19.97 -34.00 -7.22
N SER A 594 -20.83 -35.01 -7.42
CA SER A 594 -21.17 -35.98 -6.37
C SER A 594 -19.98 -36.88 -5.98
N ASP A 595 -19.06 -37.14 -6.91
CA ASP A 595 -17.75 -37.78 -6.68
C ASP A 595 -16.72 -36.79 -6.10
N GLY A 596 -16.85 -35.50 -6.37
CA GLY A 596 -15.95 -34.43 -5.94
C GLY A 596 -14.75 -34.26 -6.83
N SER A 597 -14.85 -34.71 -8.08
CA SER A 597 -13.80 -34.57 -9.09
C SER A 597 -13.53 -33.11 -9.47
N ASP A 598 -14.50 -32.24 -9.25
CA ASP A 598 -14.43 -30.81 -9.48
C ASP A 598 -13.47 -30.08 -8.53
N GLU A 599 -13.20 -30.65 -7.35
CA GLU A 599 -12.29 -30.06 -6.34
C GLU A 599 -11.00 -30.89 -6.13
N GLU A 600 -10.67 -31.77 -7.08
CA GLU A 600 -9.44 -32.58 -7.05
C GLU A 600 -8.30 -31.85 -7.80
N ASP A 601 -7.08 -31.86 -7.26
CA ASP A 601 -5.85 -31.28 -7.87
C ASP A 601 -5.78 -29.73 -8.02
N CYS A 602 -6.34 -28.99 -7.08
CA CYS A 602 -6.43 -27.53 -7.13
C CYS A 602 -5.18 -26.70 -6.67
N ASP A 603 -3.94 -27.13 -6.93
CA ASP A 603 -2.71 -26.41 -6.48
C ASP A 603 -2.25 -25.28 -7.42
N CYS A 604 -3.20 -24.59 -8.08
CA CYS A 604 -2.95 -23.52 -9.07
C CYS A 604 -3.47 -22.15 -8.61
N GLY A 605 -2.96 -21.08 -9.21
CA GLY A 605 -3.52 -19.72 -9.07
C GLY A 605 -3.37 -19.11 -7.66
N LEU A 606 -2.48 -19.66 -6.83
CA LEU A 606 -2.26 -19.23 -5.45
C LEU A 606 -1.05 -18.28 -5.33
N ARG A 607 -1.29 -17.06 -4.86
CA ARG A 607 -0.21 -16.11 -4.47
C ARG A 607 0.21 -16.29 -3.01
N SER A 608 1.52 -16.30 -2.74
CA SER A 608 2.06 -16.30 -1.36
C SER A 608 2.06 -14.90 -0.71
N PHE A 609 1.66 -13.88 -1.47
CA PHE A 609 1.76 -12.46 -1.12
C PHE A 609 0.35 -11.84 -0.96
N THR A 610 0.07 -11.23 0.20
CA THR A 610 -1.23 -10.58 0.51
C THR A 610 -1.02 -9.15 1.00
N LYS A 611 -0.52 -8.26 0.13
CA LYS A 611 -0.71 -6.81 0.29
C LYS A 611 -1.65 -6.33 -0.82
N GLN A 612 -2.84 -5.89 -0.45
CA GLN A 612 -3.71 -5.13 -1.35
C GLN A 612 -3.27 -3.66 -1.32
N ALA A 613 -2.72 -3.16 -2.42
CA ALA A 613 -2.61 -1.74 -2.70
C ALA A 613 -3.31 -1.47 -4.03
N ARG A 614 -4.36 -0.65 -3.99
CA ARG A 614 -5.15 -0.21 -5.16
C ARG A 614 -4.64 1.16 -5.60
N VAL A 615 -3.84 1.22 -6.67
CA VAL A 615 -3.43 2.46 -7.36
C VAL A 615 -3.18 2.16 -8.85
N VAL A 616 -3.57 3.08 -9.74
CA VAL A 616 -3.75 2.88 -11.20
C VAL A 616 -2.58 3.46 -12.01
N GLY A 617 -2.14 2.73 -13.05
CA GLY A 617 -1.26 3.22 -14.12
C GLY A 617 0.16 2.63 -14.11
N GLY A 618 0.32 1.38 -14.55
CA GLY A 618 1.59 0.68 -14.81
C GLY A 618 2.67 0.83 -13.74
N THR A 619 2.78 -0.13 -12.83
CA THR A 619 3.76 -0.06 -11.72
C THR A 619 4.62 -1.32 -11.65
N ASN A 620 5.78 -1.20 -11.01
CA ASN A 620 6.58 -2.36 -10.61
C ASN A 620 5.70 -3.35 -9.83
N ALA A 621 5.69 -4.62 -10.28
CA ALA A 621 5.11 -5.72 -9.52
C ALA A 621 5.93 -5.95 -8.24
N ASP A 622 5.32 -6.52 -7.21
CA ASP A 622 6.07 -6.97 -6.04
C ASP A 622 6.76 -8.31 -6.34
N GLN A 623 7.87 -8.59 -5.65
CA GLN A 623 8.59 -9.86 -5.83
C GLN A 623 7.72 -11.04 -5.38
N GLY A 624 7.48 -11.99 -6.29
CA GLY A 624 6.62 -13.15 -6.04
C GLY A 624 5.11 -12.87 -6.08
N GLU A 625 4.70 -11.68 -6.56
CA GLU A 625 3.29 -11.35 -6.76
C GLU A 625 2.64 -12.19 -7.87
N TRP A 626 3.39 -12.44 -8.96
CA TRP A 626 2.96 -13.18 -10.15
C TRP A 626 3.86 -14.40 -10.40
N PRO A 627 3.79 -15.45 -9.54
CA PRO A 627 4.74 -16.56 -9.54
C PRO A 627 4.65 -17.48 -10.78
N TRP A 628 3.62 -17.33 -11.61
CA TRP A 628 3.45 -18.01 -12.89
C TRP A 628 4.08 -17.26 -14.07
N GLN A 629 4.46 -15.99 -13.90
CA GLN A 629 5.08 -15.21 -14.97
C GLN A 629 6.45 -15.79 -15.33
N VAL A 630 6.68 -15.99 -16.63
CA VAL A 630 7.93 -16.51 -17.18
C VAL A 630 8.51 -15.53 -18.20
N SER A 631 9.83 -15.37 -18.18
CA SER A 631 10.59 -14.63 -19.19
C SER A 631 11.26 -15.60 -20.15
N LEU A 632 10.98 -15.50 -21.46
CA LEU A 632 11.64 -16.29 -22.49
C LEU A 632 12.75 -15.49 -23.15
N HIS A 633 13.95 -16.04 -23.12
CA HIS A 633 15.12 -15.44 -23.72
C HIS A 633 15.58 -16.23 -24.94
N SER A 634 15.88 -15.51 -26.02
CA SER A 634 16.51 -16.07 -27.21
C SER A 634 18.03 -15.87 -27.16
N GLN A 635 18.77 -16.83 -27.70
CA GLN A 635 20.24 -16.82 -27.72
C GLN A 635 20.79 -15.54 -28.38
N GLY A 636 21.46 -14.71 -27.59
CA GLY A 636 22.11 -13.47 -28.05
C GLY A 636 21.21 -12.22 -28.11
N GLN A 637 19.90 -12.35 -27.87
CA GLN A 637 18.95 -11.22 -27.94
C GLN A 637 18.36 -10.82 -26.58
N GLY A 638 18.52 -11.66 -25.55
CA GLY A 638 17.91 -11.37 -24.24
C GLY A 638 16.43 -11.72 -24.22
N HIS A 639 15.63 -10.98 -23.45
CA HIS A 639 14.18 -11.20 -23.32
C HIS A 639 13.47 -10.87 -24.63
N VAL A 640 12.63 -11.80 -25.11
CA VAL A 640 11.86 -11.64 -26.37
C VAL A 640 10.37 -11.69 -26.11
N CYS A 641 9.90 -12.70 -25.35
CA CYS A 641 8.49 -12.90 -25.06
C CYS A 641 8.26 -13.32 -23.59
N GLY A 642 7.05 -13.07 -23.11
CA GLY A 642 6.52 -13.64 -21.89
C GLY A 642 5.98 -15.06 -22.10
N ALA A 643 5.76 -15.75 -20.99
CA ALA A 643 5.00 -17.00 -20.93
C ALA A 643 4.38 -17.16 -19.55
N SER A 644 3.56 -18.19 -19.39
CA SER A 644 2.86 -18.53 -18.16
C SER A 644 3.06 -20.01 -17.81
N LEU A 645 3.41 -20.29 -16.55
CA LEU A 645 3.55 -21.65 -16.04
C LEU A 645 2.15 -22.24 -15.76
N ILE A 646 1.82 -23.38 -16.37
CA ILE A 646 0.52 -24.05 -16.18
C ILE A 646 0.64 -25.41 -15.47
N SER A 647 1.83 -26.03 -15.51
CA SER A 647 2.17 -27.24 -14.76
C SER A 647 3.70 -27.28 -14.55
N PRO A 648 4.27 -28.24 -13.80
CA PRO A 648 5.73 -28.26 -13.59
C PRO A 648 6.51 -28.37 -14.90
N ASN A 649 5.92 -28.92 -15.96
CA ASN A 649 6.60 -29.22 -17.22
C ASN A 649 6.18 -28.32 -18.38
N TRP A 650 5.07 -27.58 -18.26
CA TRP A 650 4.44 -26.90 -19.39
C TRP A 650 4.24 -25.41 -19.16
N LEU A 651 4.53 -24.63 -20.21
CA LEU A 651 4.25 -23.21 -20.31
C LEU A 651 3.28 -22.93 -21.46
N VAL A 652 2.46 -21.88 -21.32
CA VAL A 652 1.66 -21.27 -22.40
C VAL A 652 2.27 -19.93 -22.79
N SER A 653 2.37 -19.68 -24.10
CA SER A 653 2.86 -18.43 -24.70
C SER A 653 2.15 -18.17 -26.04
N ALA A 654 2.56 -17.15 -26.79
CA ALA A 654 1.99 -16.79 -28.11
C ALA A 654 2.76 -17.52 -29.23
N ALA A 655 2.06 -17.90 -30.31
CA ALA A 655 2.67 -18.61 -31.43
C ALA A 655 3.61 -17.73 -32.26
N HIS A 656 3.27 -16.44 -32.44
CA HIS A 656 4.07 -15.51 -33.24
C HIS A 656 5.50 -15.32 -32.69
N CYS A 657 5.72 -15.56 -31.40
CA CYS A 657 7.04 -15.52 -30.76
C CYS A 657 8.01 -16.60 -31.29
N PHE A 658 7.51 -17.66 -31.91
CA PHE A 658 8.29 -18.84 -32.32
C PHE A 658 8.31 -19.06 -33.84
N MET A 659 7.96 -18.05 -34.62
CA MET A 659 8.02 -18.11 -36.09
C MET A 659 9.43 -17.83 -36.59
N ASP A 660 9.92 -18.66 -37.52
CA ASP A 660 11.26 -18.50 -38.09
C ASP A 660 11.34 -17.24 -38.96
N ASP A 661 12.40 -16.45 -38.79
CA ASP A 661 12.78 -15.34 -39.67
C ASP A 661 14.01 -15.72 -40.50
N ARG A 662 14.31 -14.98 -41.56
CA ARG A 662 15.37 -15.30 -42.55
C ARG A 662 16.75 -15.48 -41.92
N ASP A 663 17.00 -14.83 -40.78
CA ASP A 663 18.29 -14.83 -40.10
C ASP A 663 18.30 -15.62 -38.77
N PHE A 664 17.14 -16.04 -38.25
CA PHE A 664 17.04 -16.69 -36.93
C PHE A 664 15.86 -17.68 -36.83
N ARG A 665 16.13 -18.89 -36.33
CA ARG A 665 15.14 -19.97 -36.23
C ARG A 665 14.46 -20.02 -34.86
N TYR A 666 13.50 -19.12 -34.61
CA TYR A 666 12.77 -19.07 -33.35
C TYR A 666 11.94 -20.33 -33.04
N SER A 667 11.69 -21.20 -34.03
CA SER A 667 11.04 -22.50 -33.81
C SER A 667 11.94 -23.55 -33.11
N ASP A 668 13.26 -23.33 -33.07
CA ASP A 668 14.20 -24.28 -32.46
C ASP A 668 14.23 -24.14 -30.93
N PRO A 669 13.79 -25.16 -30.16
CA PRO A 669 13.76 -25.08 -28.70
C PRO A 669 15.13 -24.90 -28.06
N THR A 670 16.22 -25.28 -28.74
CA THR A 670 17.57 -25.22 -28.18
C THR A 670 18.13 -23.80 -28.08
N LEU A 671 17.51 -22.84 -28.76
CA LEU A 671 17.89 -21.43 -28.73
C LEU A 671 17.21 -20.65 -27.60
N TRP A 672 16.29 -21.29 -26.88
CA TRP A 672 15.44 -20.65 -25.89
C TRP A 672 15.79 -21.04 -24.46
N THR A 673 15.83 -20.04 -23.59
CA THR A 673 15.98 -20.22 -22.14
C THR A 673 14.81 -19.55 -21.43
N ALA A 674 14.11 -20.31 -20.60
CA ALA A 674 13.00 -19.84 -19.78
C ALA A 674 13.48 -19.53 -18.35
N PHE A 675 13.21 -18.32 -17.87
CA PHE A 675 13.47 -17.90 -16.49
C PHE A 675 12.15 -17.82 -15.72
N LEU A 676 12.01 -18.69 -14.72
CA LEU A 676 10.84 -18.76 -13.83
C LEU A 676 11.17 -18.10 -12.50
N GLY A 677 10.19 -17.42 -11.88
CA GLY A 677 10.40 -16.70 -10.62
C GLY A 677 11.29 -15.46 -10.74
N LEU A 678 11.55 -15.00 -11.97
CA LEU A 678 12.30 -13.79 -12.27
C LEU A 678 11.49 -12.56 -11.90
N HIS A 679 12.14 -11.57 -11.30
CA HIS A 679 11.53 -10.27 -10.98
C HIS A 679 12.26 -9.11 -11.68
N ASP A 680 13.60 -9.14 -11.66
CA ASP A 680 14.47 -8.14 -12.27
C ASP A 680 15.38 -8.79 -13.33
N GLN A 681 15.28 -8.34 -14.59
CA GLN A 681 16.05 -8.82 -15.74
C GLN A 681 17.57 -8.68 -15.55
N SER A 682 18.02 -7.76 -14.70
CA SER A 682 19.45 -7.60 -14.36
C SER A 682 19.96 -8.65 -13.37
N LYS A 683 19.07 -9.30 -12.62
CA LYS A 683 19.38 -10.22 -11.51
C LYS A 683 18.90 -11.65 -11.75
N ARG A 684 19.23 -12.20 -12.92
CA ARG A 684 18.82 -13.55 -13.35
C ARG A 684 19.39 -14.69 -12.50
N SER A 685 20.38 -14.42 -11.65
CA SER A 685 21.02 -15.41 -10.77
C SER A 685 20.62 -15.25 -9.29
N ASP A 686 19.58 -14.46 -8.99
CA ASP A 686 19.07 -14.30 -7.62
C ASP A 686 18.52 -15.63 -7.07
N SER A 687 18.58 -15.78 -5.75
CA SER A 687 18.10 -16.97 -5.05
C SER A 687 16.58 -17.15 -5.26
N GLY A 688 16.20 -18.22 -5.97
CA GLY A 688 14.81 -18.57 -6.25
C GLY A 688 14.40 -18.42 -7.72
N VAL A 689 15.23 -17.78 -8.56
CA VAL A 689 15.06 -17.81 -10.02
C VAL A 689 15.50 -19.18 -10.54
N GLN A 690 14.67 -19.79 -11.39
CA GLN A 690 14.97 -21.07 -12.01
C GLN A 690 15.17 -20.90 -13.51
N GLU A 691 16.34 -21.31 -13.99
CA GLU A 691 16.67 -21.33 -15.41
C GLU A 691 16.38 -22.71 -16.00
N HIS A 692 15.53 -22.75 -17.03
CA HIS A 692 15.14 -23.98 -17.70
C HIS A 692 15.31 -23.86 -19.21
N GLN A 693 15.84 -24.93 -19.81
CA GLN A 693 15.92 -25.07 -21.26
C GLN A 693 14.61 -25.67 -21.80
N LEU A 694 14.23 -25.30 -23.02
CA LEU A 694 13.06 -25.89 -23.67
C LEU A 694 13.42 -27.24 -24.31
N LYS A 695 12.51 -28.21 -24.19
CA LYS A 695 12.59 -29.52 -24.86
C LYS A 695 11.84 -29.51 -26.17
N ARG A 696 10.67 -28.86 -26.20
CA ARG A 696 9.76 -28.85 -27.35
C ARG A 696 8.91 -27.58 -27.35
N ILE A 697 8.67 -27.06 -28.54
CA ILE A 697 7.75 -25.94 -28.81
C ILE A 697 6.63 -26.49 -29.70
N ILE A 698 5.38 -26.24 -29.34
CA ILE A 698 4.19 -26.67 -30.08
C ILE A 698 3.35 -25.42 -30.36
N THR A 699 3.44 -24.89 -31.57
CA THR A 699 2.55 -23.82 -32.03
C THR A 699 1.22 -24.42 -32.50
N HIS A 700 0.12 -23.69 -32.34
CA HIS A 700 -1.17 -24.18 -32.81
C HIS A 700 -1.16 -24.38 -34.34
N PRO A 701 -1.65 -25.52 -34.86
CA PRO A 701 -1.51 -25.87 -36.29
C PRO A 701 -2.28 -24.92 -37.23
N SER A 702 -3.33 -24.26 -36.72
CA SER A 702 -4.13 -23.27 -37.47
C SER A 702 -3.66 -21.83 -37.26
N PHE A 703 -2.49 -21.61 -36.65
CA PHE A 703 -1.93 -20.27 -36.50
C PHE A 703 -1.71 -19.60 -37.85
N ASN A 704 -2.15 -18.34 -37.96
CA ASN A 704 -2.00 -17.53 -39.16
C ASN A 704 -1.18 -16.27 -38.82
N ASP A 705 -0.02 -16.13 -39.45
CA ASP A 705 0.93 -15.03 -39.23
C ASP A 705 0.48 -13.69 -39.83
N PHE A 706 -0.50 -13.70 -40.74
CA PHE A 706 -1.08 -12.50 -41.32
C PHE A 706 -2.23 -11.94 -40.48
N THR A 707 -3.13 -12.80 -40.00
CA THR A 707 -4.29 -12.38 -39.21
C THR A 707 -4.06 -12.48 -37.70
N PHE A 708 -2.97 -13.09 -37.25
CA PHE A 708 -2.72 -13.47 -35.85
C PHE A 708 -3.83 -14.33 -35.23
N ASP A 709 -4.61 -15.04 -36.05
CA ASP A 709 -5.63 -15.97 -35.56
C ASP A 709 -4.94 -17.23 -35.03
N TYR A 710 -5.51 -17.85 -33.99
CA TYR A 710 -4.92 -19.00 -33.29
C TYR A 710 -3.50 -18.74 -32.73
N ASP A 711 -3.24 -17.52 -32.24
CA ASP A 711 -1.93 -17.13 -31.69
C ASP A 711 -1.69 -17.69 -30.28
N ILE A 712 -1.41 -18.99 -30.20
CA ILE A 712 -1.10 -19.71 -28.96
C ILE A 712 -0.07 -20.82 -29.20
N ALA A 713 0.84 -20.99 -28.24
CA ALA A 713 1.86 -22.03 -28.24
C ALA A 713 2.08 -22.64 -26.85
N LEU A 714 2.48 -23.91 -26.85
CA LEU A 714 2.83 -24.69 -25.67
C LEU A 714 4.32 -25.02 -25.66
N LEU A 715 4.96 -24.83 -24.53
CA LEU A 715 6.40 -25.04 -24.36
C LEU A 715 6.65 -26.10 -23.29
N GLU A 716 7.37 -27.15 -23.64
CA GLU A 716 7.74 -28.23 -22.72
C GLU A 716 9.13 -27.94 -22.14
N LEU A 717 9.23 -27.84 -20.81
CA LEU A 717 10.50 -27.68 -20.12
C LEU A 717 11.30 -28.99 -20.12
N LYS A 718 12.63 -28.89 -20.30
CA LYS A 718 13.53 -30.05 -20.28
C LYS A 718 13.62 -30.71 -18.91
N LYS A 719 13.42 -29.95 -17.84
CA LYS A 719 13.31 -30.40 -16.45
C LYS A 719 12.07 -29.77 -15.83
N PRO A 720 11.38 -30.47 -14.91
CA PRO A 720 10.24 -29.89 -14.22
C PRO A 720 10.67 -28.71 -13.34
N ALA A 721 9.84 -27.68 -13.29
CA ALA A 721 9.98 -26.55 -12.38
C ALA A 721 9.71 -26.99 -10.94
N GLU A 722 10.50 -26.49 -10.00
CA GLU A 722 10.31 -26.77 -8.57
C GLU A 722 9.40 -25.69 -7.98
N TYR A 723 8.25 -26.08 -7.42
CA TYR A 723 7.33 -25.11 -6.84
C TYR A 723 7.90 -24.46 -5.58
N SER A 724 7.77 -23.15 -5.51
CA SER A 724 8.27 -22.33 -4.40
C SER A 724 7.30 -21.17 -4.13
N SER A 725 7.69 -20.24 -3.26
CA SER A 725 6.93 -18.98 -3.10
C SER A 725 7.01 -18.07 -4.33
N LEU A 726 7.98 -18.28 -5.21
CA LEU A 726 8.24 -17.46 -6.41
C LEU A 726 7.85 -18.15 -7.72
N VAL A 727 7.64 -19.47 -7.70
CA VAL A 727 7.34 -20.29 -8.89
C VAL A 727 6.14 -21.16 -8.59
N ARG A 728 5.00 -20.86 -9.23
CA ARG A 728 3.73 -21.60 -9.10
C ARG A 728 2.91 -21.49 -10.39
N PRO A 729 2.06 -22.46 -10.71
CA PRO A 729 1.26 -22.43 -11.91
C PRO A 729 0.04 -21.50 -11.77
N ILE A 730 -0.42 -20.91 -12.88
CA ILE A 730 -1.72 -20.23 -12.99
C ILE A 730 -2.82 -21.25 -13.26
N CYS A 731 -4.07 -20.99 -12.83
CA CYS A 731 -5.19 -21.86 -13.16
C CYS A 731 -5.65 -21.68 -14.61
N LEU A 732 -6.04 -22.77 -15.25
CA LEU A 732 -6.65 -22.76 -16.58
C LEU A 732 -8.18 -22.75 -16.45
N PRO A 733 -8.88 -21.87 -17.18
CA PRO A 733 -10.34 -21.85 -17.16
C PRO A 733 -10.90 -23.02 -17.96
N ASP A 734 -12.05 -23.55 -17.53
CA ASP A 734 -12.83 -24.52 -18.30
C ASP A 734 -13.33 -23.92 -19.63
N THR A 735 -13.67 -24.76 -20.61
CA THR A 735 -14.22 -24.35 -21.92
C THR A 735 -15.52 -23.56 -21.77
N SER A 736 -16.29 -23.85 -20.72
CA SER A 736 -17.54 -23.16 -20.37
C SER A 736 -17.35 -21.80 -19.68
N HIS A 737 -16.14 -21.47 -19.23
CA HIS A 737 -15.91 -20.26 -18.44
C HIS A 737 -15.95 -18.99 -19.30
N VAL A 738 -16.74 -18.03 -18.87
CA VAL A 738 -16.84 -16.71 -19.52
C VAL A 738 -16.40 -15.62 -18.56
N PHE A 739 -15.35 -14.89 -18.92
CA PHE A 739 -14.94 -13.69 -18.21
C PHE A 739 -15.84 -12.51 -18.61
N PRO A 740 -16.60 -11.90 -17.68
CA PRO A 740 -17.59 -10.87 -18.02
C PRO A 740 -16.95 -9.57 -18.51
N VAL A 741 -17.66 -8.88 -19.40
CA VAL A 741 -17.28 -7.55 -19.91
C VAL A 741 -17.17 -6.56 -18.76
N GLY A 742 -16.17 -5.67 -18.82
CA GLY A 742 -15.90 -4.68 -17.78
C GLY A 742 -15.14 -5.22 -16.56
N LYS A 743 -14.92 -6.54 -16.44
CA LYS A 743 -14.12 -7.14 -15.37
C LYS A 743 -12.69 -6.62 -15.41
N ALA A 744 -12.18 -6.23 -14.25
CA ALA A 744 -10.80 -5.81 -14.08
C ALA A 744 -9.89 -7.04 -13.99
N ILE A 745 -8.88 -7.09 -14.85
CA ILE A 745 -7.88 -8.16 -14.94
C ILE A 745 -6.49 -7.53 -15.07
N TRP A 746 -5.45 -8.34 -14.87
CA TRP A 746 -4.07 -7.86 -14.83
C TRP A 746 -3.28 -8.37 -16.02
N VAL A 747 -2.49 -7.48 -16.62
CA VAL A 747 -1.43 -7.84 -17.57
C VAL A 747 -0.07 -7.60 -16.93
N THR A 748 0.88 -8.51 -17.21
CA THR A 748 2.21 -8.48 -16.61
C THR A 748 3.29 -8.80 -17.63
N GLY A 749 4.43 -8.11 -17.54
CA GLY A 749 5.57 -8.35 -18.42
C GLY A 749 6.73 -7.35 -18.25
N TRP A 750 7.78 -7.57 -19.05
CA TRP A 750 9.00 -6.74 -19.10
C TRP A 750 9.10 -5.95 -20.41
N GLY A 751 7.99 -5.84 -21.14
CA GLY A 751 7.90 -5.11 -22.38
C GLY A 751 8.13 -3.61 -22.22
N HIS A 752 8.02 -2.91 -23.35
CA HIS A 752 8.29 -1.49 -23.43
C HIS A 752 7.26 -0.68 -22.61
N THR A 753 7.73 0.25 -21.79
CA THR A 753 6.84 1.11 -20.98
C THR A 753 6.23 2.28 -21.77
N GLN A 754 6.66 2.46 -23.02
CA GLN A 754 6.18 3.46 -23.96
C GLN A 754 6.40 2.93 -25.38
N GLU A 755 5.53 3.30 -26.32
CA GLU A 755 5.65 2.88 -27.71
C GLU A 755 7.03 3.26 -28.30
N GLY A 756 7.75 2.29 -28.87
CA GLY A 756 9.11 2.49 -29.38
C GLY A 756 10.18 2.77 -28.31
N GLY A 757 9.86 2.58 -27.02
CA GLY A 757 10.78 2.75 -25.90
C GLY A 757 11.73 1.58 -25.67
N SER A 758 12.20 1.44 -24.42
CA SER A 758 12.99 0.30 -23.96
C SER A 758 12.19 -0.56 -23.00
N GLY A 759 12.45 -1.87 -22.99
CA GLY A 759 11.87 -2.81 -22.03
C GLY A 759 12.18 -2.45 -20.57
N ALA A 760 11.27 -2.81 -19.66
CA ALA A 760 11.45 -2.61 -18.24
C ALA A 760 12.40 -3.68 -17.64
N LEU A 761 13.29 -3.26 -16.73
CA LEU A 761 14.14 -4.22 -16.00
C LEU A 761 13.34 -4.98 -14.93
N ILE A 762 12.47 -4.26 -14.21
CA ILE A 762 11.60 -4.82 -13.17
C ILE A 762 10.27 -5.22 -13.81
N LEU A 763 9.73 -6.37 -13.40
CA LEU A 763 8.42 -6.86 -13.86
C LEU A 763 7.36 -5.78 -13.63
N GLN A 764 6.62 -5.41 -14.68
CA GLN A 764 5.52 -4.47 -14.59
C GLN A 764 4.19 -5.20 -14.44
N LYS A 765 3.22 -4.53 -13.80
CA LYS A 765 1.81 -4.93 -13.79
C LYS A 765 0.91 -3.77 -14.19
N GLY A 766 -0.12 -4.05 -14.98
CA GLY A 766 -1.17 -3.11 -15.36
C GLY A 766 -2.55 -3.70 -15.12
N GLU A 767 -3.42 -2.98 -14.43
CA GLU A 767 -4.85 -3.31 -14.34
C GLU A 767 -5.55 -2.81 -15.60
N ILE A 768 -6.25 -3.68 -16.31
CA ILE A 768 -6.98 -3.41 -17.56
C ILE A 768 -8.36 -4.09 -17.52
N ARG A 769 -9.26 -3.75 -18.44
CA ARG A 769 -10.64 -4.26 -18.44
C ARG A 769 -11.01 -4.96 -19.73
N ILE A 770 -11.83 -6.00 -19.62
CA ILE A 770 -12.37 -6.72 -20.78
C ILE A 770 -13.36 -5.83 -21.52
N ILE A 771 -13.14 -5.64 -22.82
CA ILE A 771 -14.00 -4.84 -23.69
C ILE A 771 -14.98 -5.77 -24.41
N ASN A 772 -16.20 -5.28 -24.65
CA ASN A 772 -17.23 -6.01 -25.38
C ASN A 772 -16.74 -6.38 -26.79
N GLN A 773 -17.01 -7.61 -27.22
CA GLN A 773 -16.64 -8.13 -28.54
C GLN A 773 -17.17 -7.25 -29.68
N THR A 774 -18.43 -6.79 -29.59
CA THR A 774 -19.03 -5.92 -30.62
C THR A 774 -18.35 -4.56 -30.69
N THR A 775 -17.92 -4.02 -29.55
CA THR A 775 -17.13 -2.78 -29.48
C THR A 775 -15.73 -3.00 -30.07
N CYS A 776 -15.08 -4.12 -29.73
CA CYS A 776 -13.77 -4.51 -30.27
C CYS A 776 -13.82 -4.61 -31.81
N GLU A 777 -14.83 -5.28 -32.36
CA GLU A 777 -15.06 -5.37 -33.81
C GLU A 777 -15.41 -4.02 -34.45
N GLY A 778 -16.11 -3.15 -33.72
CA GLY A 778 -16.39 -1.78 -34.17
C GLY A 778 -15.15 -0.88 -34.23
N LEU A 779 -14.18 -1.09 -33.33
CA LEU A 779 -12.91 -0.36 -33.30
C LEU A 779 -11.91 -0.88 -34.34
N MET A 780 -11.87 -2.20 -34.54
CA MET A 780 -10.97 -2.89 -35.47
C MET A 780 -11.77 -3.75 -36.47
N PRO A 781 -12.48 -3.11 -37.43
CA PRO A 781 -13.35 -3.82 -38.34
C PRO A 781 -12.57 -4.80 -39.23
N GLN A 782 -13.08 -6.02 -39.36
CA GLN A 782 -12.52 -7.12 -40.16
C GLN A 782 -11.17 -7.68 -39.68
N GLN A 783 -10.70 -7.30 -38.48
CA GLN A 783 -9.42 -7.80 -37.92
C GLN A 783 -9.61 -8.72 -36.72
N ILE A 784 -10.76 -8.68 -36.05
CA ILE A 784 -11.03 -9.44 -34.83
C ILE A 784 -11.75 -10.75 -35.15
N THR A 785 -11.24 -11.86 -34.61
CA THR A 785 -11.89 -13.18 -34.72
C THR A 785 -12.54 -13.60 -33.39
N PRO A 786 -13.44 -14.60 -33.38
CA PRO A 786 -14.00 -15.16 -32.14
C PRO A 786 -12.96 -15.73 -31.15
N ARG A 787 -11.75 -16.06 -31.63
CA ARG A 787 -10.64 -16.56 -30.79
C ARG A 787 -9.91 -15.41 -30.08
N MET A 788 -10.22 -14.17 -30.43
CA MET A 788 -9.61 -12.98 -29.85
C MET A 788 -10.52 -12.33 -28.82
N MET A 789 -9.92 -11.52 -27.95
CA MET A 789 -10.61 -10.59 -27.07
C MET A 789 -9.84 -9.27 -26.98
N CYS A 790 -10.56 -8.15 -26.95
CA CYS A 790 -9.95 -6.85 -26.63
C CYS A 790 -9.94 -6.65 -25.12
N VAL A 791 -8.80 -6.22 -24.58
CA VAL A 791 -8.67 -5.85 -23.16
C VAL A 791 -7.86 -4.57 -23.08
N GLY A 792 -8.35 -3.61 -22.28
CA GLY A 792 -7.71 -2.31 -22.13
C GLY A 792 -8.70 -1.26 -21.68
N PHE A 793 -8.31 0.00 -21.86
CA PHE A 793 -9.21 1.14 -21.72
C PHE A 793 -9.36 1.83 -23.06
N LEU A 794 -10.59 2.21 -23.41
CA LEU A 794 -10.83 3.00 -24.63
C LEU A 794 -10.15 4.37 -24.57
N SER A 795 -9.91 4.89 -23.37
CA SER A 795 -9.11 6.11 -23.15
C SER A 795 -7.62 5.91 -23.46
N GLY A 796 -7.14 4.68 -23.62
CA GLY A 796 -5.72 4.35 -23.65
C GLY A 796 -5.06 4.47 -22.28
N GLY A 797 -3.74 4.64 -22.27
CA GLY A 797 -2.93 4.89 -21.07
C GLY A 797 -2.32 3.64 -20.40
N VAL A 798 -3.07 2.53 -20.29
CA VAL A 798 -2.56 1.25 -19.78
C VAL A 798 -2.85 0.16 -20.79
N ASP A 799 -1.81 -0.52 -21.24
CA ASP A 799 -1.87 -1.56 -22.27
C ASP A 799 -0.61 -2.45 -22.22
N ALA A 800 -0.65 -3.61 -22.85
CA ALA A 800 0.54 -4.39 -23.14
C ALA A 800 1.33 -3.75 -24.29
N CYS A 801 2.64 -3.95 -24.33
CA CYS A 801 3.48 -3.42 -25.40
C CYS A 801 4.52 -4.43 -25.89
N GLN A 802 5.41 -4.01 -26.79
CA GLN A 802 6.42 -4.91 -27.37
C GLN A 802 7.29 -5.53 -26.27
N GLY A 803 7.42 -6.85 -26.29
CA GLY A 803 8.09 -7.66 -25.25
C GLY A 803 7.13 -8.29 -24.24
N ASP A 804 5.89 -7.82 -24.13
CA ASP A 804 4.87 -8.49 -23.29
C ASP A 804 4.18 -9.65 -24.00
N SER A 805 4.37 -9.80 -25.32
CA SER A 805 3.84 -10.89 -26.14
C SER A 805 4.04 -12.26 -25.50
N GLY A 806 2.99 -13.08 -25.49
CA GLY A 806 2.99 -14.39 -24.82
C GLY A 806 2.78 -14.35 -23.30
N GLY A 807 2.80 -13.17 -22.67
CA GLY A 807 2.46 -13.00 -21.26
C GLY A 807 0.99 -13.33 -20.95
N PRO A 808 0.66 -13.77 -19.72
CA PRO A 808 -0.71 -14.08 -19.32
C PRO A 808 -1.54 -12.84 -19.01
N LEU A 809 -2.82 -12.89 -19.38
CA LEU A 809 -3.86 -12.10 -18.72
C LEU A 809 -4.34 -12.84 -17.47
N SER A 810 -4.15 -12.22 -16.30
CA SER A 810 -4.45 -12.81 -14.99
C SER A 810 -5.76 -12.24 -14.42
N SER A 811 -6.78 -13.09 -14.27
CA SER A 811 -8.09 -12.75 -13.69
C SER A 811 -8.22 -13.32 -12.28
N VAL A 812 -8.65 -12.50 -11.31
CA VAL A 812 -8.96 -12.97 -9.96
C VAL A 812 -10.43 -13.41 -9.91
N GLU A 813 -10.68 -14.63 -9.43
CA GLU A 813 -12.03 -15.20 -9.27
C GLU A 813 -12.54 -15.07 -7.83
N GLU A 814 -13.84 -15.38 -7.60
CA GLU A 814 -14.54 -15.11 -6.32
C GLU A 814 -13.92 -15.82 -5.11
N ASP A 815 -13.31 -16.97 -5.33
CA ASP A 815 -12.61 -17.77 -4.33
C ASP A 815 -11.19 -17.25 -4.01
N GLY A 816 -10.73 -16.23 -4.73
CA GLY A 816 -9.44 -15.59 -4.58
C GLY A 816 -8.30 -16.26 -5.36
N ARG A 817 -8.57 -17.31 -6.14
CA ARG A 817 -7.62 -17.90 -7.10
C ARG A 817 -7.49 -17.04 -8.35
N ILE A 818 -6.38 -17.23 -9.05
CA ILE A 818 -6.08 -16.50 -10.29
C ILE A 818 -6.07 -17.45 -11.48
N PHE A 819 -6.91 -17.14 -12.45
CA PHE A 819 -7.09 -17.86 -13.70
C PHE A 819 -6.52 -17.07 -14.86
N GLN A 820 -6.01 -17.78 -15.87
CA GLN A 820 -5.50 -17.16 -17.08
C GLN A 820 -6.64 -16.90 -18.06
N ALA A 821 -6.98 -15.64 -18.28
CA ALA A 821 -8.06 -15.25 -19.19
C ALA A 821 -7.65 -15.31 -20.66
N GLY A 822 -6.37 -15.05 -20.94
CA GLY A 822 -5.85 -14.98 -22.30
C GLY A 822 -4.33 -14.83 -22.36
N VAL A 823 -3.83 -14.68 -23.58
CA VAL A 823 -2.40 -14.53 -23.90
C VAL A 823 -2.20 -13.23 -24.68
N VAL A 824 -1.22 -12.41 -24.31
CA VAL A 824 -0.85 -11.19 -25.04
C VAL A 824 -0.46 -11.56 -26.48
N SER A 825 -1.17 -11.01 -27.46
CA SER A 825 -0.99 -11.36 -28.88
C SER A 825 -0.48 -10.15 -29.68
N TRP A 826 -1.33 -9.16 -29.96
CA TRP A 826 -0.96 -8.00 -30.77
C TRP A 826 -1.76 -6.75 -30.41
N GLY A 827 -1.37 -5.60 -30.98
CA GLY A 827 -2.09 -4.34 -30.82
C GLY A 827 -1.61 -3.31 -31.85
N GLU A 828 -2.47 -2.32 -32.17
CA GLU A 828 -2.08 -1.18 -33.01
C GLU A 828 -1.41 -0.09 -32.16
N GLY A 829 -0.09 -0.12 -32.07
CA GLY A 829 0.66 0.74 -31.14
C GLY A 829 0.55 0.23 -29.70
N CYS A 830 0.86 1.07 -28.71
CA CYS A 830 0.71 0.71 -27.30
C CYS A 830 0.00 1.82 -26.53
N ALA A 831 -1.02 1.48 -25.76
CA ALA A 831 -1.74 2.40 -24.89
C ALA A 831 -2.35 3.62 -25.62
N GLN A 832 -2.61 3.47 -26.92
CA GLN A 832 -3.26 4.48 -27.75
C GLN A 832 -4.76 4.50 -27.48
N ARG A 833 -5.37 5.68 -27.64
CA ARG A 833 -6.82 5.85 -27.48
C ARG A 833 -7.58 5.07 -28.55
N ASN A 834 -8.68 4.43 -28.15
CA ASN A 834 -9.54 3.58 -28.99
C ASN A 834 -8.81 2.38 -29.64
N LYS A 835 -7.61 2.04 -29.15
CA LYS A 835 -6.80 0.94 -29.67
C LYS A 835 -6.40 0.04 -28.51
N PRO A 836 -7.34 -0.79 -28.02
CA PRO A 836 -7.02 -1.75 -26.97
C PRO A 836 -6.07 -2.84 -27.49
N GLY A 837 -5.30 -3.44 -26.58
CA GLY A 837 -4.57 -4.67 -26.86
C GLY A 837 -5.53 -5.82 -27.22
N VAL A 838 -5.09 -6.66 -28.15
CA VAL A 838 -5.80 -7.84 -28.61
C VAL A 838 -5.09 -9.08 -28.06
N TYR A 839 -5.88 -9.96 -27.46
CA TYR A 839 -5.40 -11.13 -26.73
C TYR A 839 -6.08 -12.40 -27.24
N THR A 840 -5.35 -13.51 -27.20
CA THR A 840 -5.89 -14.83 -27.52
C THR A 840 -6.75 -15.33 -26.37
N ARG A 841 -7.98 -15.78 -26.65
CA ARG A 841 -8.97 -16.22 -25.66
C ARG A 841 -8.70 -17.64 -25.19
N LEU A 842 -8.28 -17.80 -23.93
CA LEU A 842 -7.80 -19.10 -23.43
C LEU A 842 -8.88 -20.20 -23.30
N PRO A 843 -10.12 -19.91 -22.84
CA PRO A 843 -11.16 -20.95 -22.71
C PRO A 843 -11.39 -21.77 -23.99
N VAL A 844 -11.28 -21.13 -25.17
CA VAL A 844 -11.46 -21.77 -26.49
C VAL A 844 -10.36 -22.82 -26.77
N PHE A 845 -9.21 -22.70 -26.11
CA PHE A 845 -8.05 -23.59 -26.30
C PHE A 845 -7.90 -24.62 -25.19
N ARG A 846 -8.81 -24.69 -24.20
CA ARG A 846 -8.69 -25.57 -23.04
C ARG A 846 -8.56 -27.05 -23.43
N ASP A 847 -9.36 -27.51 -24.39
CA ASP A 847 -9.33 -28.89 -24.90
C ASP A 847 -8.02 -29.20 -25.63
N TRP A 848 -7.55 -28.27 -26.46
CA TRP A 848 -6.28 -28.41 -27.17
C TRP A 848 -5.10 -28.47 -26.20
N ILE A 849 -5.10 -27.63 -25.15
CA ILE A 849 -4.08 -27.68 -24.10
C ILE A 849 -4.11 -29.05 -23.40
N LYS A 850 -5.31 -29.57 -23.07
CA LYS A 850 -5.45 -30.89 -22.43
C LYS A 850 -4.93 -32.01 -23.31
N GLU A 851 -5.26 -31.99 -24.60
CA GLU A 851 -4.83 -33.01 -25.56
C GLU A 851 -3.29 -33.05 -25.71
N GLN A 852 -2.64 -31.89 -25.79
CA GLN A 852 -1.20 -31.81 -26.00
C GLN A 852 -0.37 -32.05 -24.74
N THR A 853 -0.87 -31.63 -23.58
CA THR A 853 -0.06 -31.57 -22.34
C THR A 853 -0.51 -32.54 -21.25
N GLY A 854 -1.77 -32.99 -21.28
CA GLY A 854 -2.42 -33.73 -20.20
C GLY A 854 -2.87 -32.86 -19.02
N VAL A 855 -2.65 -31.54 -19.06
CA VAL A 855 -3.03 -30.55 -18.03
C VAL A 855 -4.45 -30.06 -18.24
#